data_AF-A0A2R4N0E3-F1
#
_entry.id   AF-A0A2R4N0E3-F1
#
_cell.length_a   1.000
_cell.length_b   1.000
_cell.length_c   1.000
_cell.angle_alpha   90.00
_cell.angle_beta   90.00
_cell.angle_gamma   90.00
#
_symmetry.space_group_name_H-M   'P 1'
#
loop_
_entity.id
_entity.type
_entity.pdbx_description
1 polymer ?
#
loop_
_entity_poly.entity_id
_entity_poly.type
_entity_poly.pdbx_seq_one_letter_code
_entity_poly.pdbx_strand_id
1 'polypeptide(L)'
;MSKRIWLFLLLCLGLVLNPTLAVSAERPKVVVLILDHLSLQDWQSENLPNLQKLMAQGALGLMNTPVAQGYPRSANSTMLTIGAGTRLGTDLTTELALDSNETWLNERAFDLYRQRMGYHPTGQISVLSVPQLLNLAAKLPYLNQPGALGETIHRQQLRTALIGDRDRDLPFRPAALFAMDAKGQIDFGAVGSRITTIDPERPFSKKIDVAKTKKVLKQVWNVADLIIIDWGDLGRLEAARNMMLPEWWQAQRKQVLQEADSFLGQLYQLCAEEKAYLLIISPTPSAKALEEDRTAAPLLLVGPGIKQGWLFSPTTKREGLVANIDVAPAILQLLHLDKPEVMLGQAFKATGNGKKPEDLIRQEERMVAVFQARPPLARGYAFWELVVLLLALVSVFLHRPRPKTMGQILLAFAAVPAVFLLLPLLPVQSLPVLLGVTILATFVLTVVLLPLRKVHILLPFAMLFLFTVSVIVIDTVMGNPLMKQSVLGYDFLVGARYYGIGNEYEGVILGASIVGVAILAEIWSKQQRLLGWVIAVVFAGITYLLAAPGLGSDVGGAIAAVGGFIWTWLLLQGKQIRWRQIFGIGLATILLLVLFFYWDWQRPPELQTHMGRTMALVVDQGWKALFDIFQRKLAMNYKLIVGVTVWARVFLGALLVLTILFYRPVGVMKRIRQTYPVLFRGLSGAMVAVLLVLIVNDSGIVAAATAMIYLSSPLLYLVLNELNGRRGL
;
A
#
# COMPACT_ATOMS: atom_id res chain seq x y z
N MET A 1 -45.40 6.06 -46.60
CA MET A 1 -44.06 5.86 -45.99
C MET A 1 -43.07 5.47 -47.07
N SER A 2 -42.03 6.28 -47.28
CA SER A 2 -41.20 6.23 -48.48
C SER A 2 -40.17 5.09 -48.43
N LYS A 3 -39.84 4.52 -49.59
CA LYS A 3 -38.80 3.48 -49.80
C LYS A 3 -37.45 3.79 -49.13
N ARG A 4 -37.19 5.05 -48.78
CA ARG A 4 -35.98 5.52 -48.08
C ARG A 4 -35.91 5.04 -46.61
N ILE A 5 -37.05 4.86 -45.93
CA ILE A 5 -37.08 4.38 -44.54
C ILE A 5 -36.73 2.88 -44.47
N TRP A 6 -37.20 2.09 -45.44
CA TRP A 6 -36.85 0.66 -45.54
C TRP A 6 -35.36 0.46 -45.89
N LEU A 7 -34.80 1.29 -46.77
CA LEU A 7 -33.36 1.25 -47.08
C LEU A 7 -32.50 1.65 -45.86
N PHE A 8 -32.94 2.63 -45.07
CA PHE A 8 -32.26 3.02 -43.84
C PHE A 8 -32.34 1.92 -42.76
N LEU A 9 -33.51 1.30 -42.58
CA LEU A 9 -33.67 0.17 -41.66
C LEU A 9 -32.88 -1.07 -42.10
N LEU A 10 -32.78 -1.36 -43.39
CA LEU A 10 -31.94 -2.44 -43.93
C LEU A 10 -30.44 -2.13 -43.80
N LEU A 11 -30.02 -0.87 -43.95
CA LEU A 11 -28.64 -0.45 -43.67
C LEU A 11 -28.31 -0.57 -42.17
N CYS A 12 -29.25 -0.19 -41.29
CA CYS A 12 -29.10 -0.37 -39.85
C CYS A 12 -29.12 -1.86 -39.45
N LEU A 13 -29.92 -2.71 -40.10
CA LEU A 13 -29.92 -4.15 -39.85
C LEU A 13 -28.63 -4.81 -40.35
N GLY A 14 -28.08 -4.35 -41.48
CA GLY A 14 -26.78 -4.79 -42.01
C GLY A 14 -25.59 -4.34 -41.17
N LEU A 15 -25.70 -3.20 -40.46
CA LEU A 15 -24.71 -2.74 -39.49
C LEU A 15 -24.79 -3.48 -38.14
N VAL A 16 -25.95 -4.06 -37.80
CA VAL A 16 -26.15 -4.86 -36.58
C VAL A 16 -25.87 -6.35 -36.81
N LEU A 17 -25.95 -6.82 -38.06
CA LEU A 17 -25.66 -8.20 -38.47
C LEU A 17 -24.31 -8.30 -39.19
N ASN A 18 -23.24 -7.82 -38.57
CA ASN A 18 -21.93 -8.38 -38.85
C ASN A 18 -21.78 -9.61 -37.96
N PRO A 19 -21.84 -10.85 -38.50
CA PRO A 19 -21.27 -11.97 -37.78
C PRO A 19 -19.78 -11.64 -37.68
N THR A 20 -19.35 -11.16 -36.52
CA THR A 20 -17.95 -11.30 -36.14
C THR A 20 -17.70 -12.79 -36.17
N LEU A 21 -17.15 -13.28 -37.29
CA LEU A 21 -16.42 -14.52 -37.34
C LEU A 21 -15.32 -14.34 -36.30
N ALA A 22 -15.62 -14.73 -35.07
CA ALA A 22 -14.63 -14.95 -34.04
C ALA A 22 -13.81 -16.11 -34.58
N VAL A 23 -12.78 -15.78 -35.37
CA VAL A 23 -11.65 -16.66 -35.56
C VAL A 23 -11.27 -17.05 -34.14
N SER A 24 -11.43 -18.33 -33.82
CA SER A 24 -10.95 -18.91 -32.57
C SER A 24 -9.45 -18.74 -32.58
N ALA A 25 -8.99 -17.54 -32.18
CA ALA A 25 -7.60 -17.30 -31.90
C ALA A 25 -7.25 -18.29 -30.79
N GLU A 26 -6.30 -19.16 -31.10
CA GLU A 26 -5.78 -20.15 -30.17
C GLU A 26 -5.42 -19.43 -28.86
N ARG A 27 -6.09 -19.81 -27.78
CA ARG A 27 -5.88 -19.16 -26.48
C ARG A 27 -4.50 -19.56 -25.99
N PRO A 28 -3.64 -18.60 -25.61
CA PRO A 28 -2.30 -18.90 -25.16
C PRO A 28 -2.33 -19.65 -23.82
N LYS A 29 -1.37 -20.54 -23.60
CA LYS A 29 -1.19 -21.26 -22.33
C LYS A 29 -0.37 -20.43 -21.35
N VAL A 30 -0.69 -20.52 -20.05
CA VAL A 30 0.09 -19.87 -18.99
C VAL A 30 0.66 -20.93 -18.06
N VAL A 31 1.98 -20.90 -17.88
CA VAL A 31 2.73 -21.73 -16.94
C VAL A 31 3.31 -20.86 -15.84
N VAL A 32 3.09 -21.23 -14.59
CA VAL A 32 3.65 -20.55 -13.43
C VAL A 32 4.63 -21.47 -12.71
N LEU A 33 5.90 -21.07 -12.62
CA LEU A 33 6.92 -21.74 -11.82
C LEU A 33 7.10 -21.00 -10.49
N ILE A 34 6.84 -21.70 -9.40
CA ILE A 34 6.99 -21.18 -8.05
C ILE A 34 8.38 -21.60 -7.54
N LEU A 35 9.24 -20.61 -7.35
CA LEU A 35 10.53 -20.72 -6.68
C LEU A 35 10.44 -19.95 -5.37
N ASP A 36 9.74 -20.52 -4.39
CA ASP A 36 9.45 -19.80 -3.16
C ASP A 36 10.70 -19.60 -2.30
N HIS A 37 10.74 -18.52 -1.50
CA HIS A 37 11.92 -18.05 -0.76
C HIS A 37 13.13 -17.71 -1.63
N LEU A 38 12.98 -17.59 -2.95
CA LEU A 38 13.97 -17.00 -3.84
C LEU A 38 14.06 -15.49 -3.55
N SER A 39 15.27 -14.98 -3.44
CA SER A 39 15.58 -13.56 -3.24
C SER A 39 16.31 -12.98 -4.44
N LEU A 40 16.34 -11.65 -4.57
CA LEU A 40 17.17 -10.98 -5.59
C LEU A 40 18.68 -11.24 -5.39
N GLN A 41 19.12 -11.51 -4.16
CA GLN A 41 20.53 -11.80 -3.86
C GLN A 41 20.96 -13.10 -4.54
N ASP A 42 20.08 -14.12 -4.55
CA ASP A 42 20.34 -15.39 -5.23
C ASP A 42 20.56 -15.20 -6.75
N TRP A 43 20.04 -14.12 -7.34
CA TRP A 43 20.27 -13.80 -8.76
C TRP A 43 21.71 -13.34 -9.04
N GLN A 44 22.36 -12.71 -8.06
CA GLN A 44 23.71 -12.17 -8.19
C GLN A 44 24.78 -13.15 -7.69
N SER A 45 24.51 -13.85 -6.58
CA SER A 45 25.52 -14.66 -5.90
C SER A 45 25.70 -16.05 -6.50
N GLU A 46 24.67 -16.58 -7.16
CA GLU A 46 24.67 -17.94 -7.69
C GLU A 46 24.82 -17.98 -9.20
N ASN A 47 25.50 -19.02 -9.69
CA ASN A 47 25.59 -19.30 -11.11
C ASN A 47 24.30 -19.97 -11.61
N LEU A 48 23.32 -19.16 -12.00
CA LEU A 48 22.00 -19.56 -12.51
C LEU A 48 21.85 -19.13 -13.98
N PRO A 49 22.51 -19.81 -14.93
CA PRO A 49 22.63 -19.36 -16.32
C PRO A 49 21.29 -19.27 -17.05
N ASN A 50 20.34 -20.17 -16.76
CA ASN A 50 19.03 -20.13 -17.43
C ASN A 50 18.21 -18.94 -16.92
N LEU A 51 18.17 -18.73 -15.61
CA LEU A 51 17.50 -17.59 -15.00
C LEU A 51 18.09 -16.26 -15.51
N GLN A 52 19.42 -16.13 -15.51
CA GLN A 52 20.11 -14.93 -16.02
C GLN A 52 19.77 -14.66 -17.49
N LYS A 53 19.73 -15.72 -18.33
CA LYS A 53 19.32 -15.60 -19.73
C LYS A 53 17.87 -15.11 -19.85
N LEU A 54 16.96 -15.62 -19.03
CA LEU A 54 15.55 -15.19 -19.05
C LEU A 54 15.37 -13.77 -18.54
N MET A 55 16.14 -13.34 -17.54
CA MET A 55 16.14 -11.96 -17.06
C MET A 55 16.56 -10.96 -18.16
N ALA A 56 17.45 -11.37 -19.07
CA ALA A 56 17.86 -10.54 -20.20
C ALA A 56 16.81 -10.47 -21.32
N GLN A 57 15.84 -11.38 -21.35
CA GLN A 57 14.84 -11.49 -22.43
C GLN A 57 13.42 -11.09 -21.99
N GLY A 58 13.11 -11.24 -20.69
CA GLY A 58 11.78 -11.06 -20.13
C GLY A 58 11.58 -9.74 -19.38
N ALA A 59 10.42 -9.64 -18.75
CA ALA A 59 10.02 -8.48 -17.95
C ALA A 59 10.11 -8.79 -16.45
N LEU A 60 10.87 -7.97 -15.73
CA LEU A 60 11.19 -8.16 -14.31
C LEU A 60 10.35 -7.25 -13.39
N GLY A 61 10.02 -7.74 -12.20
CA GLY A 61 9.38 -6.94 -11.17
C GLY A 61 9.68 -7.45 -9.77
N LEU A 62 9.49 -6.57 -8.80
CA LEU A 62 9.50 -6.88 -7.38
C LEU A 62 8.05 -6.94 -6.90
N MET A 63 7.63 -8.12 -6.49
CA MET A 63 6.31 -8.38 -5.97
C MET A 63 6.28 -8.08 -4.48
N ASN A 64 5.49 -7.11 -4.06
CA ASN A 64 5.17 -6.97 -2.65
C ASN A 64 4.18 -8.07 -2.22
N THR A 65 4.40 -8.68 -1.06
CA THR A 65 3.68 -9.85 -0.57
C THR A 65 2.84 -9.60 0.70
N PRO A 66 2.04 -8.51 0.80
CA PRO A 66 1.16 -8.31 1.95
C PRO A 66 -0.03 -9.27 1.90
N VAL A 67 -0.51 -9.66 3.07
CA VAL A 67 -1.68 -10.53 3.25
C VAL A 67 -2.75 -9.78 4.05
N ALA A 68 -3.92 -10.38 4.27
CA ALA A 68 -4.95 -9.77 5.10
C ALA A 68 -4.41 -9.43 6.51
N GLN A 69 -4.78 -8.27 7.03
CA GLN A 69 -4.31 -7.81 8.34
C GLN A 69 -4.70 -8.80 9.45
N GLY A 70 -3.76 -9.10 10.34
CA GLY A 70 -3.98 -10.05 11.45
C GLY A 70 -3.55 -11.48 11.14
N TYR A 71 -3.16 -11.78 9.91
CA TYR A 71 -2.66 -13.10 9.51
C TYR A 71 -1.15 -13.08 9.24
N PRO A 72 -0.46 -14.22 9.45
CA PRO A 72 0.96 -14.33 9.15
C PRO A 72 1.19 -14.32 7.64
N ARG A 73 2.31 -13.74 7.21
CA ARG A 73 2.84 -13.85 5.84
C ARG A 73 3.47 -15.24 5.64
N SER A 74 2.63 -16.28 5.72
CA SER A 74 3.00 -17.67 5.47
C SER A 74 2.78 -18.05 4.00
N ALA A 75 3.37 -19.16 3.55
CA ALA A 75 3.14 -19.68 2.20
C ALA A 75 1.64 -19.91 1.91
N ASN A 76 0.85 -20.36 2.91
CA ASN A 76 -0.59 -20.49 2.74
C ASN A 76 -1.27 -19.13 2.48
N SER A 77 -0.98 -18.12 3.30
CA SER A 77 -1.58 -16.79 3.15
C SER A 77 -1.15 -16.08 1.86
N THR A 78 0.11 -16.22 1.43
CA THR A 78 0.61 -15.59 0.21
C THR A 78 0.01 -16.25 -1.03
N MET A 79 -0.05 -17.59 -1.10
CA MET A 79 -0.69 -18.30 -2.21
C MET A 79 -2.19 -18.03 -2.29
N LEU A 80 -2.88 -18.04 -1.15
CA LEU A 80 -4.31 -17.72 -1.08
C LEU A 80 -4.59 -16.30 -1.56
N THR A 81 -3.75 -15.32 -1.18
CA THR A 81 -3.86 -13.93 -1.63
C THR A 81 -3.66 -13.80 -3.14
N ILE A 82 -2.65 -14.50 -3.68
CA ILE A 82 -2.36 -14.52 -5.12
C ILE A 82 -3.54 -15.09 -5.90
N GLY A 83 -4.03 -16.29 -5.54
CA GLY A 83 -5.14 -16.96 -6.25
C GLY A 83 -6.49 -16.25 -6.13
N ALA A 84 -6.71 -15.51 -5.05
CA ALA A 84 -7.92 -14.72 -4.88
C ALA A 84 -7.87 -13.35 -5.60
N GLY A 85 -6.70 -12.88 -6.02
CA GLY A 85 -6.52 -11.53 -6.59
C GLY A 85 -6.92 -10.40 -5.62
N THR A 86 -6.99 -10.70 -4.32
CA THR A 86 -7.35 -9.80 -3.22
C THR A 86 -6.68 -10.29 -1.94
N ARG A 87 -6.51 -9.41 -0.95
CA ARG A 87 -5.80 -9.77 0.29
C ARG A 87 -6.64 -10.76 1.08
N LEU A 88 -6.11 -11.96 1.27
CA LEU A 88 -6.67 -12.96 2.16
C LEU A 88 -5.58 -13.43 3.13
N GLY A 89 -5.93 -14.22 4.13
CA GLY A 89 -4.98 -14.71 5.11
C GLY A 89 -5.55 -15.90 5.85
N THR A 90 -4.66 -16.78 6.29
CA THR A 90 -5.01 -17.97 7.07
C THR A 90 -3.94 -18.27 8.10
N ASP A 91 -4.38 -18.78 9.24
CA ASP A 91 -3.57 -19.30 10.35
C ASP A 91 -3.32 -20.82 10.21
N LEU A 92 -3.85 -21.45 9.17
CA LEU A 92 -3.58 -22.85 8.85
C LEU A 92 -2.09 -23.08 8.65
N THR A 93 -1.55 -24.01 9.43
CA THR A 93 -0.13 -24.43 9.39
C THR A 93 0.11 -25.60 8.43
N THR A 94 -0.95 -26.31 8.06
CA THR A 94 -0.96 -27.37 7.05
C THR A 94 -2.01 -27.06 6.00
N GLU A 95 -1.73 -27.36 4.74
CA GLU A 95 -2.71 -27.29 3.67
C GLU A 95 -2.93 -28.69 3.11
N LEU A 96 -4.12 -29.24 3.38
CA LEU A 96 -4.52 -30.58 2.98
C LEU A 96 -5.17 -30.54 1.59
N ALA A 97 -4.33 -30.32 0.59
CA ALA A 97 -4.69 -30.50 -0.81
C ALA A 97 -4.29 -31.90 -1.25
N LEU A 98 -5.25 -32.82 -1.32
CA LEU A 98 -4.98 -34.24 -1.57
C LEU A 98 -5.34 -34.62 -3.00
N ASP A 99 -4.58 -35.56 -3.58
CA ASP A 99 -5.04 -36.25 -4.79
C ASP A 99 -6.32 -37.03 -4.44
N SER A 100 -7.32 -37.04 -5.31
CA SER A 100 -8.63 -37.66 -5.01
C SER A 100 -8.52 -39.14 -4.64
N ASN A 101 -7.48 -39.83 -5.10
CA ASN A 101 -7.22 -41.24 -4.79
C ASN A 101 -6.30 -41.44 -3.58
N GLU A 102 -5.73 -40.37 -3.02
CA GLU A 102 -4.87 -40.41 -1.84
C GLU A 102 -5.70 -40.70 -0.58
N THR A 103 -5.08 -41.39 0.37
CA THR A 103 -5.67 -41.64 1.69
C THR A 103 -5.00 -40.77 2.74
N TRP A 104 -5.81 -40.15 3.60
CA TRP A 104 -5.37 -39.39 4.76
C TRP A 104 -6.01 -39.96 6.02
N LEU A 105 -5.20 -40.37 7.00
CA LEU A 105 -5.66 -41.04 8.23
C LEU A 105 -6.59 -42.23 7.95
N ASN A 106 -6.26 -43.04 6.92
CA ASN A 106 -7.03 -44.19 6.42
C ASN A 106 -8.39 -43.85 5.77
N GLU A 107 -8.73 -42.58 5.57
CA GLU A 107 -9.89 -42.15 4.81
C GLU A 107 -9.47 -41.65 3.41
N ARG A 108 -10.25 -41.96 2.36
CA ARG A 108 -9.95 -41.44 1.03
C ARG A 108 -10.23 -39.94 0.98
N ALA A 109 -9.37 -39.19 0.29
CA ALA A 109 -9.54 -37.75 0.08
C ALA A 109 -10.91 -37.41 -0.53
N PHE A 110 -11.40 -38.25 -1.44
CA PHE A 110 -12.73 -38.15 -2.02
C PHE A 110 -13.86 -38.13 -0.96
N ASP A 111 -13.79 -39.03 0.02
CA ASP A 111 -14.80 -39.16 1.07
C ASP A 111 -14.73 -37.99 2.05
N LEU A 112 -13.51 -37.61 2.45
CA LEU A 112 -13.27 -36.43 3.29
C LEU A 112 -13.78 -35.13 2.64
N TYR A 113 -13.57 -34.97 1.33
CA TYR A 113 -14.10 -33.83 0.60
C TYR A 113 -15.63 -33.82 0.64
N ARG A 114 -16.27 -34.97 0.37
CA ARG A 114 -17.73 -35.10 0.41
C ARG A 114 -18.30 -34.81 1.80
N GLN A 115 -17.64 -35.26 2.87
CA GLN A 115 -18.04 -34.96 4.26
C GLN A 115 -18.04 -33.45 4.54
N ARG A 116 -17.06 -32.71 4.01
CA ARG A 116 -16.89 -31.27 4.28
C ARG A 116 -17.70 -30.37 3.36
N MET A 117 -17.89 -30.76 2.11
CA MET A 117 -18.51 -29.93 1.07
C MET A 117 -19.94 -30.34 0.74
N GLY A 118 -20.33 -31.59 1.02
CA GLY A 118 -21.67 -32.11 0.75
C GLY A 118 -21.91 -32.58 -0.70
N TYR A 119 -20.91 -32.51 -1.59
CA TYR A 119 -20.98 -32.98 -2.97
C TYR A 119 -19.68 -33.64 -3.42
N HIS A 120 -19.71 -34.32 -4.57
CA HIS A 120 -18.57 -35.06 -5.09
C HIS A 120 -17.51 -34.13 -5.71
N PRO A 121 -16.20 -34.42 -5.52
CA PRO A 121 -15.14 -33.69 -6.20
C PRO A 121 -15.16 -34.02 -7.71
N THR A 122 -14.84 -33.04 -8.55
CA THR A 122 -14.73 -33.24 -10.01
C THR A 122 -13.29 -33.12 -10.53
N GLY A 123 -12.41 -32.43 -9.80
CA GLY A 123 -10.98 -32.36 -10.09
C GLY A 123 -10.16 -33.49 -9.46
N GLN A 124 -8.95 -33.72 -9.96
CA GLN A 124 -8.00 -34.72 -9.45
C GLN A 124 -7.35 -34.33 -8.11
N ILE A 125 -7.30 -33.04 -7.77
CA ILE A 125 -6.77 -32.55 -6.49
C ILE A 125 -7.86 -31.74 -5.79
N SER A 126 -8.05 -32.02 -4.50
CA SER A 126 -9.10 -31.41 -3.67
C SER A 126 -8.50 -30.76 -2.42
N VAL A 127 -8.78 -29.47 -2.26
CA VAL A 127 -8.39 -28.67 -1.09
C VAL A 127 -9.46 -28.83 -0.01
N LEU A 128 -9.11 -29.51 1.09
CA LEU A 128 -10.08 -29.86 2.13
C LEU A 128 -10.38 -28.71 3.11
N SER A 129 -9.60 -27.63 3.08
CA SER A 129 -9.71 -26.49 4.00
C SER A 129 -10.72 -25.42 3.55
N VAL A 130 -11.31 -25.54 2.36
CA VAL A 130 -12.17 -24.50 1.74
C VAL A 130 -13.27 -23.98 2.67
N PRO A 131 -14.05 -24.80 3.41
CA PRO A 131 -15.07 -24.26 4.31
C PRO A 131 -14.49 -23.33 5.39
N GLN A 132 -13.30 -23.64 5.90
CA GLN A 132 -12.61 -22.79 6.87
C GLN A 132 -12.16 -21.48 6.22
N LEU A 133 -11.62 -21.55 5.00
CA LEU A 133 -11.20 -20.37 4.24
C LEU A 133 -12.39 -19.45 3.92
N LEU A 134 -13.53 -20.01 3.53
CA LEU A 134 -14.77 -19.25 3.30
C LEU A 134 -15.24 -18.53 4.57
N ASN A 135 -15.17 -19.20 5.73
CA ASN A 135 -15.52 -18.59 7.02
C ASN A 135 -14.56 -17.46 7.43
N LEU A 136 -13.26 -17.57 7.10
CA LEU A 136 -12.28 -16.49 7.33
C LEU A 136 -12.52 -15.32 6.38
N ALA A 137 -12.72 -15.61 5.09
CA ALA A 137 -13.04 -14.67 4.03
C ALA A 137 -14.31 -13.84 4.31
N ALA A 138 -15.37 -14.48 4.83
CA ALA A 138 -16.64 -13.83 5.16
C ALA A 138 -16.53 -12.77 6.27
N LYS A 139 -15.46 -12.80 7.08
CA LYS A 139 -15.20 -11.80 8.14
C LYS A 139 -14.52 -10.54 7.59
N LEU A 140 -14.06 -10.55 6.34
CA LEU A 140 -13.35 -9.42 5.75
C LEU A 140 -14.34 -8.37 5.20
N PRO A 141 -14.03 -7.07 5.36
CA PRO A 141 -14.98 -5.98 5.09
C PRO A 141 -14.94 -5.50 3.63
N TYR A 142 -14.54 -6.36 2.71
CA TYR A 142 -14.44 -6.07 1.28
C TYR A 142 -14.80 -7.31 0.48
N LEU A 143 -15.31 -7.10 -0.73
CA LEU A 143 -15.63 -8.19 -1.65
C LEU A 143 -14.39 -9.05 -1.89
N ASN A 144 -14.54 -10.36 -1.72
CA ASN A 144 -13.47 -11.33 -1.87
C ASN A 144 -14.04 -12.72 -2.14
N GLN A 145 -13.21 -13.60 -2.72
CA GLN A 145 -13.58 -14.98 -2.99
C GLN A 145 -12.32 -15.86 -3.00
N PRO A 146 -12.15 -16.79 -2.04
CA PRO A 146 -11.15 -17.84 -2.14
C PRO A 146 -11.32 -18.62 -3.46
N GLY A 147 -10.22 -18.88 -4.17
CA GLY A 147 -10.23 -19.61 -5.45
C GLY A 147 -10.81 -18.83 -6.65
N ALA A 148 -10.85 -17.48 -6.59
CA ALA A 148 -11.40 -16.66 -7.67
C ALA A 148 -10.72 -16.89 -9.03
N LEU A 149 -9.40 -17.13 -9.06
CA LEU A 149 -8.68 -17.43 -10.30
C LEU A 149 -9.18 -18.73 -10.95
N GLY A 150 -9.15 -19.84 -10.21
CA GLY A 150 -9.61 -21.14 -10.71
C GLY A 150 -11.08 -21.12 -11.11
N GLU A 151 -11.94 -20.47 -10.32
CA GLU A 151 -13.36 -20.31 -10.63
C GLU A 151 -13.58 -19.57 -11.95
N THR A 152 -12.82 -18.49 -12.20
CA THR A 152 -12.96 -17.69 -13.43
C THR A 152 -12.53 -18.50 -14.66
N ILE A 153 -11.47 -19.30 -14.53
CA ILE A 153 -10.98 -20.21 -15.58
C ILE A 153 -12.02 -21.31 -15.86
N HIS A 154 -12.53 -21.97 -14.83
CA HIS A 154 -13.51 -23.06 -14.96
C HIS A 154 -14.85 -22.58 -15.57
N ARG A 155 -15.30 -21.37 -15.25
CA ARG A 155 -16.51 -20.76 -15.87
C ARG A 155 -16.39 -20.61 -17.37
N GLN A 156 -15.18 -20.46 -17.89
CA GLN A 156 -14.87 -20.37 -19.32
C GLN A 156 -14.55 -21.74 -19.94
N GLN A 157 -14.85 -22.83 -19.21
CA GLN A 157 -14.58 -24.22 -19.57
C GLN A 157 -13.10 -24.54 -19.78
N LEU A 158 -12.22 -23.67 -19.30
CA LEU A 158 -10.78 -23.87 -19.28
C LEU A 158 -10.39 -24.67 -18.03
N ARG A 159 -9.17 -25.23 -18.04
CA ARG A 159 -8.72 -26.21 -17.04
C ARG A 159 -7.45 -25.78 -16.33
N THR A 160 -7.34 -26.16 -15.07
CA THR A 160 -6.20 -25.87 -14.19
C THR A 160 -5.41 -27.14 -13.87
N ALA A 161 -4.09 -27.01 -13.73
CA ALA A 161 -3.23 -28.09 -13.26
C ALA A 161 -2.24 -27.64 -12.19
N LEU A 162 -1.98 -28.51 -11.22
CA LEU A 162 -0.97 -28.33 -10.18
C LEU A 162 0.05 -29.48 -10.19
N ILE A 163 1.34 -29.15 -10.23
CA ILE A 163 2.43 -30.11 -10.16
C ILE A 163 3.37 -29.73 -9.02
N GLY A 164 3.63 -30.66 -8.11
CA GLY A 164 4.60 -30.46 -7.03
C GLY A 164 3.97 -30.17 -5.67
N ASP A 165 4.80 -30.32 -4.65
CA ASP A 165 4.40 -30.23 -3.25
C ASP A 165 5.58 -29.81 -2.38
N ARG A 166 5.29 -29.51 -1.12
CA ARG A 166 6.27 -29.23 -0.08
C ARG A 166 6.09 -30.16 1.11
N ASP A 167 5.66 -31.39 0.84
CA ASP A 167 5.37 -32.35 1.88
C ASP A 167 6.62 -32.58 2.73
N ARG A 168 6.42 -32.63 4.05
CA ARG A 168 7.43 -32.93 5.07
C ARG A 168 6.98 -34.20 5.79
N ASP A 169 6.99 -34.23 7.11
CA ASP A 169 6.37 -35.32 7.89
C ASP A 169 4.85 -35.36 7.67
N LEU A 170 4.24 -34.19 7.45
CA LEU A 170 2.83 -34.03 7.10
C LEU A 170 2.69 -33.39 5.70
N PRO A 171 1.56 -33.63 5.01
CA PRO A 171 1.25 -32.94 3.76
C PRO A 171 1.27 -31.43 3.93
N PHE A 172 1.92 -30.74 2.99
CA PHE A 172 1.98 -29.28 2.97
C PHE A 172 2.06 -28.79 1.53
N ARG A 173 0.92 -28.34 0.99
CA ARG A 173 0.74 -28.08 -0.44
C ARG A 173 0.11 -26.69 -0.68
N PRO A 174 0.79 -25.59 -0.27
CA PRO A 174 0.24 -24.24 -0.32
C PRO A 174 -0.12 -23.77 -1.74
N ALA A 175 0.59 -24.25 -2.77
CA ALA A 175 0.32 -23.89 -4.17
C ALA A 175 -1.09 -24.30 -4.64
N ALA A 176 -1.75 -25.24 -3.97
CA ALA A 176 -3.14 -25.58 -4.25
C ALA A 176 -4.10 -24.41 -3.96
N LEU A 177 -3.81 -23.57 -2.95
CA LEU A 177 -4.61 -22.37 -2.65
C LEU A 177 -4.55 -21.31 -3.74
N PHE A 178 -3.50 -21.35 -4.55
CA PHE A 178 -3.35 -20.49 -5.73
C PHE A 178 -4.10 -21.05 -6.94
N ALA A 179 -4.04 -22.38 -7.15
CA ALA A 179 -4.63 -23.04 -8.31
C ALA A 179 -6.15 -23.31 -8.21
N MET A 180 -6.66 -23.54 -7.00
CA MET A 180 -8.02 -24.03 -6.79
C MET A 180 -9.10 -23.06 -7.27
N ASP A 181 -10.26 -23.62 -7.61
CA ASP A 181 -11.50 -22.85 -7.74
C ASP A 181 -12.17 -22.58 -6.38
N ALA A 182 -13.33 -21.94 -6.42
CA ALA A 182 -14.10 -21.57 -5.22
C ALA A 182 -14.62 -22.78 -4.43
N LYS A 183 -14.58 -23.98 -5.02
CA LYS A 183 -14.93 -25.25 -4.39
C LYS A 183 -13.70 -26.03 -3.92
N GLY A 184 -12.50 -25.49 -4.10
CA GLY A 184 -11.25 -26.16 -3.76
C GLY A 184 -10.81 -27.22 -4.75
N GLN A 185 -11.28 -27.19 -5.99
CA GLN A 185 -10.99 -28.22 -6.97
C GLN A 185 -9.93 -27.74 -7.97
N ILE A 186 -9.05 -28.66 -8.36
CA ILE A 186 -8.05 -28.47 -9.41
C ILE A 186 -8.18 -29.67 -10.37
N ASP A 187 -8.31 -29.42 -11.67
CA ASP A 187 -8.71 -30.46 -12.63
C ASP A 187 -7.69 -31.59 -12.75
N PHE A 188 -6.42 -31.23 -12.92
CA PHE A 188 -5.35 -32.17 -13.23
C PHE A 188 -4.10 -31.94 -12.39
N GLY A 189 -3.23 -32.94 -12.34
CA GLY A 189 -1.90 -32.76 -11.78
C GLY A 189 -1.39 -33.95 -11.00
N ALA A 190 -0.37 -33.67 -10.18
CA ALA A 190 0.17 -34.64 -9.25
C ALA A 190 0.86 -33.95 -8.08
N VAL A 191 0.63 -34.49 -6.89
CA VAL A 191 1.19 -34.04 -5.61
C VAL A 191 1.66 -35.27 -4.81
N GLY A 192 2.47 -35.06 -3.77
CA GLY A 192 2.93 -36.11 -2.88
C GLY A 192 3.85 -37.11 -3.57
N SER A 193 3.70 -38.40 -3.27
CA SER A 193 4.59 -39.47 -3.76
C SER A 193 4.63 -39.63 -5.29
N ARG A 194 3.65 -39.07 -6.01
CA ARG A 194 3.61 -39.03 -7.47
C ARG A 194 4.61 -38.05 -8.08
N ILE A 195 5.10 -37.07 -7.31
CA ILE A 195 6.10 -36.08 -7.75
C ILE A 195 7.36 -36.08 -6.88
N THR A 196 7.25 -36.41 -5.61
CA THR A 196 8.37 -36.43 -4.67
C THR A 196 8.99 -37.83 -4.58
N THR A 197 10.32 -37.88 -4.40
CA THR A 197 11.09 -39.11 -4.12
C THR A 197 11.77 -39.02 -2.75
N ILE A 198 12.15 -40.18 -2.21
CA ILE A 198 12.90 -40.27 -0.95
C ILE A 198 14.39 -40.06 -1.27
N ASP A 199 15.01 -39.11 -0.57
CA ASP A 199 16.44 -38.79 -0.67
C ASP A 199 16.98 -38.47 0.73
N PRO A 200 17.72 -39.38 1.39
CA PRO A 200 18.20 -39.19 2.76
C PRO A 200 19.13 -37.99 2.95
N GLU A 201 19.76 -37.49 1.88
CA GLU A 201 20.67 -36.33 1.95
C GLU A 201 19.91 -35.00 1.94
N ARG A 202 18.60 -35.03 1.67
CA ARG A 202 17.74 -33.85 1.61
C ARG A 202 16.92 -33.65 2.88
N PRO A 203 16.55 -32.40 3.22
CA PRO A 203 15.66 -32.12 4.33
C PRO A 203 14.36 -32.93 4.28
N PHE A 204 13.95 -33.49 5.42
CA PHE A 204 12.78 -34.37 5.54
C PHE A 204 12.85 -35.63 4.67
N SER A 205 14.05 -36.00 4.21
CA SER A 205 14.33 -37.10 3.30
C SER A 205 13.53 -37.04 1.99
N LYS A 206 13.21 -35.83 1.51
CA LYS A 206 12.30 -35.60 0.38
C LYS A 206 12.90 -34.65 -0.64
N LYS A 207 12.72 -34.98 -1.91
CA LYS A 207 13.18 -34.19 -3.08
C LYS A 207 12.16 -34.28 -4.21
N ILE A 208 12.02 -33.22 -5.01
CA ILE A 208 11.29 -33.33 -6.27
C ILE A 208 12.00 -34.33 -7.21
N ASP A 209 11.22 -35.23 -7.78
CA ASP A 209 11.64 -36.09 -8.88
C ASP A 209 11.40 -35.36 -10.21
N VAL A 210 12.48 -34.86 -10.80
CA VAL A 210 12.46 -34.12 -12.06
C VAL A 210 11.90 -34.97 -13.21
N ALA A 211 12.15 -36.27 -13.23
CA ALA A 211 11.66 -37.16 -14.28
C ALA A 211 10.14 -37.36 -14.17
N LYS A 212 9.63 -37.60 -12.95
CA LYS A 212 8.18 -37.65 -12.70
C LYS A 212 7.50 -36.32 -13.02
N THR A 213 8.11 -35.20 -12.61
CA THR A 213 7.61 -33.85 -12.89
C THR A 213 7.44 -33.60 -14.38
N LYS A 214 8.46 -33.93 -15.20
CA LYS A 214 8.38 -33.84 -16.66
C LYS A 214 7.30 -34.74 -17.26
N LYS A 215 7.16 -35.96 -16.74
CA LYS A 215 6.15 -36.91 -17.21
C LYS A 215 4.74 -36.34 -16.98
N VAL A 216 4.46 -35.83 -15.78
CA VAL A 216 3.17 -35.22 -15.45
C VAL A 216 2.95 -33.94 -16.25
N LEU A 217 3.98 -33.09 -16.41
CA LEU A 217 3.90 -31.88 -17.24
C LEU A 217 3.45 -32.19 -18.66
N LYS A 218 4.04 -33.22 -19.29
CA LYS A 218 3.62 -33.68 -20.63
C LYS A 218 2.18 -34.20 -20.67
N GLN A 219 1.71 -34.86 -19.60
CA GLN A 219 0.34 -35.36 -19.52
C GLN A 219 -0.68 -34.23 -19.42
N VAL A 220 -0.38 -33.18 -18.66
CA VAL A 220 -1.31 -32.07 -18.44
C VAL A 220 -1.20 -30.98 -19.52
N TRP A 221 -0.12 -30.95 -20.31
CA TRP A 221 0.15 -29.90 -21.30
C TRP A 221 -1.03 -29.65 -22.26
N ASN A 222 -1.61 -30.72 -22.81
CA ASN A 222 -2.66 -30.59 -23.82
C ASN A 222 -4.08 -30.45 -23.24
N VAL A 223 -4.24 -30.58 -21.92
CA VAL A 223 -5.56 -30.59 -21.26
C VAL A 223 -5.75 -29.46 -20.26
N ALA A 224 -4.68 -28.75 -19.89
CA ALA A 224 -4.71 -27.62 -18.95
C ALA A 224 -4.27 -26.33 -19.61
N ASP A 225 -4.96 -25.23 -19.29
CA ASP A 225 -4.69 -23.88 -19.80
C ASP A 225 -3.81 -23.07 -18.85
N LEU A 226 -4.00 -23.29 -17.54
CA LEU A 226 -3.12 -22.79 -16.48
C LEU A 226 -2.41 -23.97 -15.81
N ILE A 227 -1.08 -23.98 -15.85
CA ILE A 227 -0.25 -24.99 -15.18
C ILE A 227 0.59 -24.31 -14.11
N ILE A 228 0.38 -24.67 -12.84
CA ILE A 228 1.17 -24.20 -11.70
C ILE A 228 2.13 -25.31 -11.28
N ILE A 229 3.41 -24.99 -11.22
CA ILE A 229 4.49 -25.90 -10.82
C ILE A 229 5.13 -25.37 -9.54
N ASP A 230 4.94 -26.07 -8.42
CA ASP A 230 5.63 -25.78 -7.17
C ASP A 230 6.92 -26.59 -7.08
N TRP A 231 8.08 -25.94 -7.21
CA TRP A 231 9.37 -26.62 -7.12
C TRP A 231 9.61 -27.23 -5.74
N GLY A 232 9.04 -26.63 -4.70
CA GLY A 232 8.94 -27.17 -3.35
C GLY A 232 10.22 -27.43 -2.53
N ASP A 233 11.34 -27.80 -3.15
CA ASP A 233 12.60 -28.14 -2.46
C ASP A 233 13.22 -26.92 -1.76
N LEU A 234 13.06 -25.71 -2.32
CA LEU A 234 13.42 -24.47 -1.63
C LEU A 234 12.59 -24.26 -0.37
N GLY A 235 11.29 -24.57 -0.42
CA GLY A 235 10.39 -24.49 0.73
C GLY A 235 10.72 -25.51 1.81
N ARG A 236 11.05 -26.76 1.43
CA ARG A 236 11.55 -27.78 2.36
C ARG A 236 12.86 -27.35 3.01
N LEU A 237 13.80 -26.81 2.24
CA LEU A 237 15.07 -26.34 2.75
C LEU A 237 14.92 -25.15 3.71
N GLU A 238 14.06 -24.17 3.39
CA GLU A 238 13.78 -23.04 4.27
C GLU A 238 13.16 -23.51 5.59
N ALA A 239 12.21 -24.45 5.54
CA ALA A 239 11.60 -25.04 6.73
C ALA A 239 12.61 -25.78 7.63
N ALA A 240 13.72 -26.26 7.08
CA ALA A 240 14.79 -26.93 7.81
C ALA A 240 15.93 -26.01 8.26
N ARG A 241 15.88 -24.71 7.96
CA ARG A 241 16.98 -23.76 8.25
C ARG A 241 17.46 -23.81 9.69
N ASN A 242 16.56 -23.88 10.66
CA ASN A 242 16.88 -23.88 12.09
C ASN A 242 17.28 -25.26 12.63
N MET A 243 17.29 -26.30 11.79
CA MET A 243 17.69 -27.67 12.13
C MET A 243 19.03 -28.07 11.49
N MET A 244 19.65 -27.17 10.72
CA MET A 244 20.85 -27.43 9.94
C MET A 244 21.98 -26.47 10.35
N LEU A 245 23.23 -26.91 10.19
CA LEU A 245 24.37 -26.02 10.30
C LEU A 245 24.31 -24.97 9.16
N PRO A 246 24.61 -23.67 9.43
CA PRO A 246 24.49 -22.61 8.43
C PRO A 246 25.28 -22.88 7.14
N GLU A 247 26.51 -23.39 7.24
CA GLU A 247 27.36 -23.70 6.09
C GLU A 247 26.74 -24.81 5.22
N TRP A 248 26.21 -25.85 5.87
CA TRP A 248 25.56 -26.96 5.19
C TRP A 248 24.25 -26.54 4.53
N TRP A 249 23.46 -25.69 5.20
CA TRP A 249 22.24 -25.12 4.63
C TRP A 249 22.54 -24.29 3.37
N GLN A 250 23.60 -23.48 3.39
CA GLN A 250 24.02 -22.69 2.22
C GLN A 250 24.47 -23.59 1.06
N ALA A 251 25.25 -24.63 1.34
CA ALA A 251 25.68 -25.60 0.32
C ALA A 251 24.47 -26.31 -0.32
N GLN A 252 23.51 -26.76 0.49
CA GLN A 252 22.27 -27.37 0.02
C GLN A 252 21.42 -26.37 -0.79
N ARG A 253 21.35 -25.10 -0.38
CA ARG A 253 20.63 -24.05 -1.10
C ARG A 253 21.17 -23.88 -2.51
N LYS A 254 22.48 -23.76 -2.64
CA LYS A 254 23.14 -23.67 -3.95
C LYS A 254 22.79 -24.86 -4.85
N GLN A 255 22.83 -26.08 -4.32
CA GLN A 255 22.45 -27.28 -5.07
C GLN A 255 20.97 -27.24 -5.50
N VAL A 256 20.04 -26.92 -4.61
CA VAL A 256 18.61 -26.81 -4.94
C VAL A 256 18.37 -25.76 -6.03
N LEU A 257 19.03 -24.61 -5.95
CA LEU A 257 18.91 -23.53 -6.94
C LEU A 257 19.45 -23.95 -8.32
N GLN A 258 20.57 -24.67 -8.38
CA GLN A 258 21.12 -25.18 -9.64
C GLN A 258 20.20 -26.22 -10.29
N GLU A 259 19.60 -27.10 -9.49
CA GLU A 259 18.61 -28.07 -9.98
C GLU A 259 17.35 -27.38 -10.52
N ALA A 260 16.86 -26.37 -9.80
CA ALA A 260 15.74 -25.54 -10.23
C ALA A 260 16.03 -24.77 -11.53
N ASP A 261 17.23 -24.20 -11.67
CA ASP A 261 17.67 -23.48 -12.87
C ASP A 261 17.77 -24.40 -14.09
N SER A 262 18.29 -25.63 -13.91
CA SER A 262 18.34 -26.64 -14.97
C SER A 262 16.94 -27.04 -15.44
N PHE A 263 16.01 -27.24 -14.50
CA PHE A 263 14.60 -27.50 -14.84
C PHE A 263 13.95 -26.30 -15.53
N LEU A 264 14.22 -25.08 -15.06
CA LEU A 264 13.72 -23.83 -15.65
C LEU A 264 14.15 -23.67 -17.12
N GLY A 265 15.40 -23.98 -17.45
CA GLY A 265 15.88 -23.92 -18.83
C GLY A 265 15.09 -24.82 -19.77
N GLN A 266 14.76 -26.03 -19.32
CA GLN A 266 13.98 -27.01 -20.08
C GLN A 266 12.50 -26.63 -20.17
N LEU A 267 11.94 -26.12 -19.08
CA LEU A 267 10.57 -25.60 -19.06
C LEU A 267 10.41 -24.44 -20.03
N TYR A 268 11.38 -23.52 -20.05
CA TYR A 268 11.36 -22.40 -20.97
C TYR A 268 11.42 -22.83 -22.44
N GLN A 269 12.25 -23.81 -22.78
CA GLN A 269 12.31 -24.36 -24.15
C GLN A 269 10.92 -24.86 -24.60
N LEU A 270 10.25 -25.65 -23.76
CA LEU A 270 8.90 -26.12 -24.03
C LEU A 270 7.91 -24.95 -24.21
N CYS A 271 7.93 -23.96 -23.30
CA CYS A 271 7.08 -22.78 -23.43
C CYS A 271 7.36 -21.98 -24.70
N ALA A 272 8.62 -21.86 -25.12
CA ALA A 272 9.01 -21.13 -26.32
C ALA A 272 8.55 -21.82 -27.61
N GLU A 273 8.69 -23.15 -27.69
CA GLU A 273 8.23 -23.97 -28.81
C GLU A 273 6.70 -23.88 -29.00
N GLU A 274 5.98 -23.93 -27.88
CA GLU A 274 4.51 -23.97 -27.83
C GLU A 274 3.87 -22.57 -27.71
N LYS A 275 4.68 -21.51 -27.76
CA LYS A 275 4.24 -20.10 -27.60
C LYS A 275 3.41 -19.87 -26.31
N ALA A 276 3.79 -20.52 -25.22
CA ALA A 276 3.18 -20.33 -23.90
C ALA A 276 3.87 -19.19 -23.11
N TYR A 277 3.13 -18.57 -22.20
CA TYR A 277 3.69 -17.65 -21.22
C TYR A 277 4.28 -18.41 -20.04
N LEU A 278 5.45 -17.99 -19.56
CA LEU A 278 6.10 -18.48 -18.36
C LEU A 278 6.22 -17.35 -17.34
N LEU A 279 5.59 -17.54 -16.18
CA LEU A 279 5.69 -16.65 -15.03
C LEU A 279 6.49 -17.33 -13.92
N ILE A 280 7.56 -16.71 -13.45
CA ILE A 280 8.38 -17.20 -12.34
C ILE A 280 8.11 -16.30 -11.13
N ILE A 281 7.70 -16.88 -10.02
CA ILE A 281 7.32 -16.13 -8.81
C ILE A 281 7.99 -16.70 -7.56
N SER A 282 8.28 -15.81 -6.61
CA SER A 282 8.63 -16.12 -5.23
C SER A 282 7.56 -15.54 -4.29
N PRO A 283 6.52 -16.29 -3.91
CA PRO A 283 5.37 -15.74 -3.18
C PRO A 283 5.66 -15.32 -1.74
N THR A 284 6.68 -15.92 -1.12
CA THR A 284 7.03 -15.78 0.28
C THR A 284 8.52 -15.45 0.39
N PRO A 285 8.90 -14.30 0.98
CA PRO A 285 10.31 -13.99 1.23
C PRO A 285 10.98 -15.07 2.10
N SER A 286 12.29 -15.28 1.95
CA SER A 286 13.05 -16.15 2.87
C SER A 286 13.10 -15.55 4.27
N ALA A 287 13.37 -16.36 5.30
CA ALA A 287 13.50 -15.82 6.65
C ALA A 287 14.64 -14.80 6.75
N LYS A 288 15.70 -14.93 5.94
CA LYS A 288 16.83 -13.99 5.90
C LYS A 288 16.37 -12.66 5.30
N ALA A 289 15.58 -12.73 4.23
CA ALA A 289 15.01 -11.54 3.60
C ALA A 289 14.02 -10.84 4.56
N LEU A 290 13.25 -11.59 5.36
CA LEU A 290 12.40 -11.01 6.42
C LEU A 290 13.23 -10.34 7.54
N GLU A 291 14.33 -10.97 7.98
CA GLU A 291 15.26 -10.39 8.97
C GLU A 291 15.89 -9.08 8.48
N GLU A 292 16.14 -8.96 7.17
CA GLU A 292 16.73 -7.78 6.52
C GLU A 292 15.69 -6.76 6.00
N ASP A 293 14.40 -6.93 6.32
CA ASP A 293 13.29 -6.13 5.79
C ASP A 293 13.15 -6.12 4.24
N ARG A 294 13.80 -7.07 3.56
CA ARG A 294 13.71 -7.33 2.12
C ARG A 294 12.47 -8.15 1.78
N THR A 295 11.32 -7.55 1.99
CA THR A 295 10.02 -8.24 1.85
C THR A 295 9.49 -8.28 0.41
N ALA A 296 10.11 -7.55 -0.52
CA ALA A 296 9.75 -7.59 -1.92
C ALA A 296 10.40 -8.81 -2.59
N ALA A 297 9.59 -9.61 -3.27
CA ALA A 297 10.03 -10.89 -3.81
C ALA A 297 10.16 -10.84 -5.34
N PRO A 298 11.12 -11.55 -5.93
CA PRO A 298 11.34 -11.55 -7.38
C PRO A 298 10.16 -12.11 -8.16
N LEU A 299 9.88 -11.48 -9.31
CA LEU A 299 8.91 -11.93 -10.30
C LEU A 299 9.45 -11.68 -11.71
N LEU A 300 9.31 -12.68 -12.59
CA LEU A 300 9.77 -12.62 -13.98
C LEU A 300 8.70 -13.18 -14.93
N LEU A 301 8.38 -12.42 -15.97
CA LEU A 301 7.46 -12.82 -17.04
C LEU A 301 8.22 -12.97 -18.36
N VAL A 302 8.01 -14.11 -19.03
CA VAL A 302 8.56 -14.40 -20.37
C VAL A 302 7.47 -15.01 -21.24
N GLY A 303 7.50 -14.78 -22.54
CA GLY A 303 6.56 -15.39 -23.48
C GLY A 303 6.36 -14.56 -24.75
N PRO A 304 5.37 -14.94 -25.59
CA PRO A 304 5.12 -14.26 -26.85
C PRO A 304 4.87 -12.76 -26.69
N GLY A 305 5.63 -11.95 -27.43
CA GLY A 305 5.50 -10.49 -27.44
C GLY A 305 6.08 -9.78 -26.20
N ILE A 306 6.56 -10.52 -25.20
CA ILE A 306 7.25 -9.93 -24.04
C ILE A 306 8.66 -9.54 -24.44
N LYS A 307 9.02 -8.28 -24.20
CA LYS A 307 10.35 -7.73 -24.43
C LYS A 307 11.04 -7.44 -23.11
N GLN A 308 12.37 -7.35 -23.15
CA GLN A 308 13.18 -6.95 -22.02
C GLN A 308 12.70 -5.62 -21.41
N GLY A 309 12.55 -5.60 -20.10
CA GLY A 309 12.24 -4.40 -19.34
C GLY A 309 11.67 -4.71 -17.97
N TRP A 310 10.98 -3.73 -17.38
CA TRP A 310 10.31 -3.92 -16.09
C TRP A 310 8.81 -4.13 -16.24
N LEU A 311 8.20 -4.69 -15.22
CA LEU A 311 6.76 -4.77 -15.07
C LEU A 311 6.21 -3.48 -14.47
N PHE A 312 5.11 -3.00 -15.03
CA PHE A 312 4.34 -1.89 -14.50
C PHE A 312 2.99 -2.43 -13.99
N SER A 313 2.68 -2.15 -12.72
CA SER A 313 1.38 -2.46 -12.13
C SER A 313 0.52 -1.20 -11.99
N PRO A 314 -0.72 -1.19 -12.52
CA PRO A 314 -1.69 -0.14 -12.25
C PRO A 314 -2.04 0.00 -10.75
N THR A 315 -1.97 -1.10 -9.99
CA THR A 315 -2.22 -1.11 -8.53
C THR A 315 -1.16 -0.32 -7.78
N THR A 316 0.11 -0.50 -8.14
CA THR A 316 1.22 0.20 -7.48
C THR A 316 1.52 1.57 -8.10
N LYS A 317 1.13 1.77 -9.37
CA LYS A 317 1.50 2.92 -10.22
C LYS A 317 3.01 3.14 -10.29
N ARG A 318 3.78 2.05 -10.27
CA ARG A 318 5.25 2.06 -10.27
C ARG A 318 5.79 1.01 -11.22
N GLU A 319 6.84 1.37 -11.95
CA GLU A 319 7.64 0.41 -12.69
C GLU A 319 8.55 -0.37 -11.73
N GLY A 320 8.73 -1.65 -12.01
CA GLY A 320 9.57 -2.54 -11.21
C GLY A 320 8.92 -3.00 -9.90
N LEU A 321 7.72 -2.54 -9.56
CA LEU A 321 7.00 -2.96 -8.34
C LEU A 321 5.59 -3.41 -8.68
N VAL A 322 5.24 -4.64 -8.33
CA VAL A 322 3.90 -5.22 -8.51
C VAL A 322 3.32 -5.64 -7.15
N ALA A 323 2.00 -5.69 -7.01
CA ALA A 323 1.38 -6.27 -5.81
C ALA A 323 1.10 -7.76 -6.07
N ASN A 324 1.24 -8.61 -5.04
CA ASN A 324 0.90 -10.04 -5.17
C ASN A 324 -0.53 -10.30 -5.66
N ILE A 325 -1.48 -9.42 -5.30
CA ILE A 325 -2.87 -9.46 -5.78
C ILE A 325 -3.02 -9.20 -7.29
N ASP A 326 -1.98 -8.71 -7.97
CA ASP A 326 -1.99 -8.43 -9.41
C ASP A 326 -1.73 -9.68 -10.26
N VAL A 327 -1.18 -10.74 -9.66
CA VAL A 327 -0.78 -11.97 -10.36
C VAL A 327 -1.97 -12.70 -10.99
N ALA A 328 -3.04 -12.96 -10.23
CA ALA A 328 -4.23 -13.61 -10.78
C ALA A 328 -4.88 -12.79 -11.92
N PRO A 329 -5.11 -11.47 -11.77
CA PRO A 329 -5.54 -10.61 -12.88
C PRO A 329 -4.61 -10.66 -14.11
N ALA A 330 -3.28 -10.70 -13.90
CA ALA A 330 -2.33 -10.81 -15.00
C ALA A 330 -2.45 -12.16 -15.73
N ILE A 331 -2.62 -13.26 -15.00
CA ILE A 331 -2.85 -14.59 -15.59
C ILE A 331 -4.14 -14.60 -16.41
N LEU A 332 -5.23 -14.06 -15.87
CA LEU A 332 -6.50 -13.95 -16.61
C LEU A 332 -6.33 -13.13 -17.90
N GLN A 333 -5.65 -11.98 -17.82
CA GLN A 333 -5.38 -11.16 -19.00
C GLN A 333 -4.52 -11.90 -20.04
N LEU A 334 -3.50 -12.66 -19.62
CA LEU A 334 -2.69 -13.48 -20.51
C LEU A 334 -3.53 -14.58 -21.18
N LEU A 335 -4.49 -15.19 -20.47
CA LEU A 335 -5.45 -16.17 -21.02
C LEU A 335 -6.59 -15.52 -21.84
N HIS A 336 -6.56 -14.20 -22.04
CA HIS A 336 -7.61 -13.42 -22.69
C HIS A 336 -8.99 -13.55 -21.99
N LEU A 337 -8.99 -13.60 -20.66
CA LEU A 337 -10.19 -13.64 -19.82
C LEU A 337 -10.39 -12.32 -19.09
N ASP A 338 -11.66 -11.97 -18.88
CA ASP A 338 -12.05 -10.81 -18.09
C ASP A 338 -11.80 -11.04 -16.60
N LYS A 339 -11.34 -9.99 -15.92
CA LYS A 339 -11.11 -10.02 -14.47
C LYS A 339 -12.43 -9.84 -13.72
N PRO A 340 -12.78 -10.71 -12.75
CA PRO A 340 -13.98 -10.54 -11.94
C PRO A 340 -13.84 -9.39 -10.92
N GLU A 341 -14.96 -8.79 -10.52
CA GLU A 341 -15.00 -7.65 -9.59
C GLU A 341 -14.44 -7.96 -8.18
N VAL A 342 -14.48 -9.23 -7.77
CA VAL A 342 -13.94 -9.70 -6.48
C VAL A 342 -12.42 -9.50 -6.36
N MET A 343 -11.71 -9.33 -7.48
CA MET A 343 -10.27 -9.11 -7.51
C MET A 343 -9.94 -7.62 -7.39
N LEU A 344 -9.32 -7.25 -6.26
CA LEU A 344 -8.85 -5.88 -6.04
C LEU A 344 -7.66 -5.51 -6.92
N GLY A 345 -6.78 -6.48 -7.23
CA GLY A 345 -5.58 -6.28 -8.04
C GLY A 345 -5.87 -5.96 -9.51
N GLN A 346 -4.84 -5.56 -10.23
CA GLN A 346 -4.90 -5.17 -11.65
C GLN A 346 -3.77 -5.85 -12.42
N ALA A 347 -4.04 -6.29 -13.63
CA ALA A 347 -3.04 -6.95 -14.46
C ALA A 347 -1.85 -6.03 -14.72
N PHE A 348 -0.64 -6.50 -14.41
CA PHE A 348 0.60 -5.80 -14.74
C PHE A 348 0.98 -6.03 -16.21
N LYS A 349 1.78 -5.13 -16.77
CA LYS A 349 2.24 -5.21 -18.16
C LYS A 349 3.75 -5.03 -18.25
N ALA A 350 4.36 -5.70 -19.23
CA ALA A 350 5.75 -5.48 -19.59
C ALA A 350 5.89 -4.10 -20.26
N THR A 351 6.82 -3.28 -19.76
CA THR A 351 7.09 -1.95 -20.31
C THR A 351 7.91 -1.98 -21.60
N GLY A 352 8.71 -3.02 -21.82
CA GLY A 352 9.59 -3.16 -22.99
C GLY A 352 10.63 -2.05 -23.11
N ASN A 353 10.96 -1.37 -22.00
CA ASN A 353 11.85 -0.20 -21.98
C ASN A 353 13.34 -0.54 -21.95
N GLY A 354 13.72 -1.83 -22.03
CA GLY A 354 15.11 -2.28 -22.04
C GLY A 354 15.87 -2.04 -20.73
N LYS A 355 15.17 -1.69 -19.64
CA LYS A 355 15.80 -1.52 -18.32
C LYS A 355 16.45 -2.82 -17.87
N LYS A 356 17.64 -2.68 -17.28
CA LYS A 356 18.46 -3.83 -16.92
C LYS A 356 18.07 -4.42 -15.57
N PRO A 357 18.42 -5.69 -15.30
CA PRO A 357 18.18 -6.30 -14.00
C PRO A 357 18.94 -5.61 -12.85
N GLU A 358 20.16 -5.12 -13.08
CA GLU A 358 20.99 -4.50 -12.04
C GLU A 358 20.36 -3.20 -11.48
N ASP A 359 19.62 -2.48 -12.33
CA ASP A 359 18.91 -1.27 -11.92
C ASP A 359 17.75 -1.59 -10.96
N LEU A 360 17.11 -2.76 -11.12
CA LEU A 360 16.02 -3.21 -10.24
C LEU A 360 16.54 -3.56 -8.85
N ILE A 361 17.72 -4.17 -8.79
CA ILE A 361 18.40 -4.51 -7.53
C ILE A 361 18.79 -3.22 -6.79
N ARG A 362 19.37 -2.25 -7.50
CA ARG A 362 19.68 -0.93 -6.92
C ARG A 362 18.42 -0.21 -6.42
N GLN A 363 17.29 -0.38 -7.12
CA GLN A 363 16.01 0.15 -6.67
C GLN A 363 15.55 -0.53 -5.38
N GLU A 364 15.66 -1.86 -5.27
CA GLU A 364 15.36 -2.59 -4.02
C GLU A 364 16.23 -2.11 -2.86
N GLU A 365 17.54 -2.01 -3.05
CA GLU A 365 18.47 -1.56 -1.99
C GLU A 365 18.10 -0.17 -1.46
N ARG A 366 17.78 0.77 -2.35
CA ARG A 366 17.29 2.10 -1.96
C ARG A 366 15.98 2.03 -1.19
N MET A 367 15.05 1.19 -1.66
CA MET A 367 13.75 0.98 -1.03
C MET A 367 13.89 0.42 0.40
N VAL A 368 14.77 -0.55 0.59
CA VAL A 368 15.05 -1.20 1.88
C VAL A 368 15.79 -0.25 2.82
N ALA A 369 16.81 0.48 2.33
CA ALA A 369 17.53 1.46 3.14
C ALA A 369 16.61 2.57 3.68
N VAL A 370 15.70 3.07 2.83
CA VAL A 370 14.67 4.03 3.24
C VAL A 370 13.72 3.41 4.26
N PHE A 371 13.26 2.18 4.04
CA PHE A 371 12.38 1.48 4.97
C PHE A 371 13.01 1.31 6.36
N GLN A 372 14.26 0.86 6.42
CA GLN A 372 14.98 0.66 7.69
C GLN A 372 15.26 1.99 8.41
N ALA A 373 15.53 3.07 7.66
CA ALA A 373 15.78 4.39 8.24
C ALA A 373 14.52 5.09 8.76
N ARG A 374 13.34 4.73 8.23
CA ARG A 374 12.06 5.39 8.57
C ARG A 374 11.67 5.27 10.04
N PRO A 375 11.53 4.07 10.64
CA PRO A 375 11.15 3.93 12.04
C PRO A 375 12.04 4.71 13.02
N PRO A 376 13.39 4.61 12.99
CA PRO A 376 14.22 5.34 13.94
C PRO A 376 14.13 6.86 13.74
N LEU A 377 14.08 7.36 12.49
CA LEU A 377 13.96 8.79 12.22
C LEU A 377 12.59 9.35 12.63
N ALA A 378 11.50 8.70 12.23
CA ALA A 378 10.15 9.15 12.54
C ALA A 378 9.86 9.06 14.04
N ARG A 379 10.22 7.95 14.70
CA ARG A 379 10.04 7.79 16.16
C ARG A 379 10.95 8.73 16.94
N GLY A 380 12.19 8.91 16.50
CA GLY A 380 13.15 9.84 17.11
C GLY A 380 12.68 11.29 16.99
N TYR A 381 12.22 11.70 15.81
CA TYR A 381 11.62 13.02 15.60
C TYR A 381 10.41 13.23 16.51
N ALA A 382 9.44 12.31 16.49
CA ALA A 382 8.23 12.42 17.29
C ALA A 382 8.52 12.44 18.81
N PHE A 383 9.50 11.67 19.28
CA PHE A 383 9.96 11.72 20.66
C PHE A 383 10.55 13.08 21.03
N TRP A 384 11.51 13.58 20.24
CA TRP A 384 12.16 14.86 20.54
C TRP A 384 11.24 16.05 20.36
N GLU A 385 10.28 15.99 19.43
CA GLU A 385 9.23 16.98 19.29
C GLU A 385 8.41 17.09 20.57
N LEU A 386 7.95 15.95 21.12
CA LEU A 386 7.24 15.93 22.40
C LEU A 386 8.10 16.50 23.53
N VAL A 387 9.38 16.14 23.61
CA VAL A 387 10.32 16.68 24.61
C VAL A 387 10.44 18.20 24.48
N VAL A 388 10.59 18.73 23.26
CA VAL A 388 10.68 20.18 23.01
C VAL A 388 9.40 20.89 23.44
N LEU A 389 8.23 20.36 23.12
CA LEU A 389 6.95 20.93 23.53
C LEU A 389 6.82 20.97 25.06
N LEU A 390 7.22 19.89 25.74
CA LEU A 390 7.20 19.82 27.20
C LEU A 390 8.24 20.75 27.84
N LEU A 391 9.46 20.84 27.29
CA LEU A 391 10.48 21.77 27.78
C LEU A 391 10.08 23.23 27.58
N ALA A 392 9.44 23.55 26.45
CA ALA A 392 8.86 24.86 26.21
C ALA A 392 7.80 25.17 27.28
N LEU A 393 6.88 24.23 27.55
CA LEU A 393 5.88 24.37 28.62
C LEU A 393 6.50 24.51 30.01
N VAL A 394 7.51 23.71 30.36
CA VAL A 394 8.22 23.82 31.64
C VAL A 394 8.91 25.19 31.76
N SER A 395 9.49 25.71 30.68
CA SER A 395 10.13 27.03 30.68
C SER A 395 9.13 28.18 30.92
N VAL A 396 7.87 28.01 30.49
CA VAL A 396 6.75 28.91 30.81
C VAL A 396 6.49 28.91 32.33
N PHE A 397 6.45 27.75 32.98
CA PHE A 397 6.16 27.63 34.42
C PHE A 397 7.34 27.97 35.33
N LEU A 398 8.57 27.65 34.93
CA LEU A 398 9.78 28.06 35.64
C LEU A 398 10.08 29.56 35.49
N HIS A 399 9.21 30.28 34.76
CA HIS A 399 9.36 31.68 34.41
C HIS A 399 10.69 31.97 33.73
N ARG A 400 11.39 31.00 33.13
CA ARG A 400 12.64 31.23 32.38
C ARG A 400 12.40 31.09 30.88
N PRO A 401 11.47 31.87 30.27
CA PRO A 401 11.25 31.80 28.85
C PRO A 401 12.52 32.35 28.20
N ARG A 402 13.29 31.51 27.51
CA ARG A 402 14.34 31.98 26.61
C ARG A 402 13.72 32.01 25.20
N PRO A 403 12.85 32.98 24.88
CA PRO A 403 11.99 32.91 23.68
C PRO A 403 12.80 32.87 22.38
N LYS A 404 13.97 33.53 22.34
CA LYS A 404 14.84 33.51 21.16
C LYS A 404 15.31 32.09 20.83
N THR A 405 15.90 31.40 21.82
CA THR A 405 16.44 30.04 21.69
C THR A 405 15.32 29.03 21.52
N MET A 406 14.29 29.07 22.38
CA MET A 406 13.18 28.11 22.29
C MET A 406 12.37 28.31 21.01
N GLY A 407 12.18 29.54 20.56
CA GLY A 407 11.55 29.82 19.27
C GLY A 407 12.38 29.36 18.07
N GLN A 408 13.72 29.33 18.16
CA GLN A 408 14.57 28.73 17.12
C GLN A 408 14.43 27.21 17.11
N ILE A 409 14.37 26.57 18.28
CA ILE A 409 14.18 25.13 18.41
C ILE A 409 12.80 24.72 17.87
N LEU A 410 11.72 25.40 18.27
CA LEU A 410 10.37 25.16 17.75
C LEU A 410 10.29 25.34 16.23
N LEU A 411 10.96 26.37 15.68
CA LEU A 411 11.02 26.58 14.23
C LEU A 411 11.80 25.45 13.53
N ALA A 412 12.91 25.00 14.12
CA ALA A 412 13.70 23.90 13.58
C ALA A 412 12.91 22.59 13.53
N PHE A 413 12.20 22.25 14.61
CA PHE A 413 11.38 21.04 14.63
C PHE A 413 10.18 21.09 13.69
N ALA A 414 9.57 22.26 13.49
CA ALA A 414 8.54 22.46 12.47
C ALA A 414 9.08 22.37 11.03
N ALA A 415 10.41 22.49 10.85
CA ALA A 415 11.08 22.39 9.55
C ALA A 415 11.43 20.95 9.16
N VAL A 416 11.51 20.05 10.14
CA VAL A 416 11.87 18.64 9.92
C VAL A 416 10.97 17.94 8.88
N PRO A 417 9.63 18.12 8.85
CA PRO A 417 8.80 17.48 7.83
C PRO A 417 9.14 17.92 6.39
N ALA A 418 9.55 19.18 6.19
CA ALA A 418 10.02 19.65 4.88
C ALA A 418 11.37 19.02 4.50
N VAL A 419 12.29 18.93 5.47
CA VAL A 419 13.60 18.29 5.27
C VAL A 419 13.44 16.81 4.95
N PHE A 420 12.58 16.09 5.67
CA PHE A 420 12.27 14.69 5.40
C PHE A 420 11.64 14.45 4.03
N LEU A 421 10.94 15.44 3.46
CA LEU A 421 10.41 15.35 2.11
C LEU A 421 11.51 15.56 1.07
N LEU A 422 12.46 16.46 1.32
CA LEU A 422 13.55 16.79 0.41
C LEU A 422 14.73 15.81 0.48
N LEU A 423 14.83 15.04 1.56
CA LEU A 423 15.91 14.10 1.82
C LEU A 423 16.22 13.11 0.66
N PRO A 424 15.22 12.58 -0.07
CA PRO A 424 15.47 11.69 -1.22
C PRO A 424 16.22 12.32 -2.40
N LEU A 425 16.40 13.65 -2.42
CA LEU A 425 17.22 14.33 -3.42
C LEU A 425 18.72 14.01 -3.26
N LEU A 426 19.12 13.51 -2.09
CA LEU A 426 20.51 13.20 -1.76
C LEU A 426 20.75 11.68 -1.87
N PRO A 427 21.82 11.24 -2.54
CA PRO A 427 22.13 9.81 -2.73
C PRO A 427 22.78 9.20 -1.47
N VAL A 428 22.13 9.33 -0.32
CA VAL A 428 22.65 8.87 0.98
C VAL A 428 21.92 7.59 1.40
N GLN A 429 22.68 6.53 1.70
CA GLN A 429 22.13 5.22 2.04
C GLN A 429 22.40 4.80 3.50
N SER A 430 23.35 5.44 4.19
CA SER A 430 23.68 5.08 5.58
C SER A 430 22.91 5.94 6.59
N LEU A 431 22.35 5.28 7.61
CA LEU A 431 21.56 5.94 8.65
C LEU A 431 22.31 7.08 9.38
N PRO A 432 23.61 6.95 9.75
CA PRO A 432 24.33 8.04 10.41
C PRO A 432 24.50 9.29 9.53
N VAL A 433 24.77 9.09 8.23
CA VAL A 433 24.89 10.20 7.29
C VAL A 433 23.53 10.84 7.06
N LEU A 434 22.47 10.02 6.97
CA LEU A 434 21.10 10.50 6.83
C LEU A 434 20.66 11.37 8.02
N LEU A 435 21.02 10.96 9.24
CA LEU A 435 20.83 11.75 10.47
C LEU A 435 21.61 13.07 10.42
N GLY A 436 22.91 13.01 10.09
CA GLY A 436 23.77 14.20 10.00
C GLY A 436 23.25 15.21 8.96
N VAL A 437 22.85 14.72 7.78
CA VAL A 437 22.24 15.52 6.71
C VAL A 437 20.90 16.11 7.15
N THR A 438 20.06 15.34 7.85
CA THR A 438 18.79 15.85 8.38
C THR A 438 19.03 17.01 9.36
N ILE A 439 19.97 16.85 10.30
CA ILE A 439 20.31 17.87 11.29
C ILE A 439 20.86 19.11 10.59
N LEU A 440 21.81 18.93 9.65
CA LEU A 440 22.42 20.04 8.91
C LEU A 440 21.39 20.79 8.05
N ALA A 441 20.57 20.08 7.29
CA ALA A 441 19.54 20.70 6.45
C ALA A 441 18.49 21.44 7.29
N THR A 442 18.07 20.87 8.42
CA THR A 442 17.16 21.52 9.38
C THR A 442 17.79 22.79 9.96
N PHE A 443 19.06 22.72 10.34
CA PHE A 443 19.81 23.87 10.85
C PHE A 443 19.91 24.98 9.81
N VAL A 444 20.34 24.65 8.58
CA VAL A 444 20.47 25.61 7.47
C VAL A 444 19.12 26.26 7.16
N LEU A 445 18.06 25.47 6.98
CA LEU A 445 16.72 25.99 6.69
C LEU A 445 16.22 26.93 7.80
N THR A 446 16.46 26.58 9.06
CA THR A 446 16.11 27.42 10.20
C THR A 446 16.87 28.74 10.18
N VAL A 447 18.20 28.70 10.03
CA VAL A 447 19.08 29.87 10.04
C VAL A 447 18.74 30.84 8.90
N VAL A 448 18.48 30.32 7.69
CA VAL A 448 18.07 31.13 6.53
C VAL A 448 16.78 31.90 6.78
N LEU A 449 15.86 31.37 7.59
CA LEU A 449 14.59 32.02 7.91
C LEU A 449 14.65 33.00 9.08
N LEU A 450 15.68 32.95 9.93
CA LEU A 450 15.80 33.83 11.10
C LEU A 450 15.84 35.34 10.78
N PRO A 451 16.48 35.82 9.70
CA PRO A 451 16.48 37.24 9.34
C PRO A 451 15.07 37.83 9.17
N LEU A 452 14.09 37.01 8.78
CA LEU A 452 12.69 37.42 8.61
C LEU A 452 12.04 37.89 9.91
N ARG A 453 12.60 37.53 11.08
CA ARG A 453 12.16 38.04 12.39
C ARG A 453 12.26 39.56 12.50
N LYS A 454 13.13 40.20 11.71
CA LYS A 454 13.28 41.67 11.69
C LYS A 454 12.03 42.36 11.13
N VAL A 455 11.27 41.68 10.26
CA VAL A 455 10.02 42.18 9.70
C VAL A 455 8.85 41.90 10.66
N HIS A 456 8.70 40.64 11.07
CA HIS A 456 7.71 40.24 12.06
C HIS A 456 8.13 38.94 12.76
N ILE A 457 7.88 38.83 14.07
CA ILE A 457 8.36 37.70 14.88
C ILE A 457 7.84 36.34 14.40
N LEU A 458 6.63 36.30 13.79
CA LEU A 458 6.01 35.09 13.25
C LEU A 458 6.30 34.82 11.77
N LEU A 459 6.92 35.76 11.04
CA LEU A 459 7.16 35.59 9.60
C LEU A 459 8.02 34.36 9.26
N PRO A 460 9.05 33.97 10.05
CA PRO A 460 9.78 32.73 9.79
C PRO A 460 8.88 31.47 9.81
N PHE A 461 7.92 31.40 10.74
CA PHE A 461 6.98 30.28 10.81
C PHE A 461 6.08 30.24 9.58
N ALA A 462 5.52 31.39 9.18
CA ALA A 462 4.63 31.46 8.02
C ALA A 462 5.35 31.06 6.72
N MET A 463 6.56 31.58 6.50
CA MET A 463 7.35 31.24 5.32
C MET A 463 7.78 29.77 5.32
N LEU A 464 8.15 29.22 6.48
CA LEU A 464 8.44 27.79 6.60
C LEU A 464 7.21 26.94 6.24
N PHE A 465 6.05 27.28 6.80
CA PHE A 465 4.84 26.48 6.62
C PHE A 465 4.40 26.49 5.16
N LEU A 466 4.44 27.65 4.51
CA LEU A 466 4.12 27.79 3.09
C LEU A 466 5.16 27.14 2.19
N PHE A 467 6.45 27.17 2.57
CA PHE A 467 7.49 26.42 1.89
C PHE A 467 7.18 24.92 1.95
N THR A 468 6.90 24.37 3.14
CA THR A 468 6.52 22.96 3.31
C THR A 468 5.31 22.58 2.45
N VAL A 469 4.24 23.39 2.48
CA VAL A 469 3.05 23.17 1.63
C VAL A 469 3.41 23.21 0.15
N SER A 470 4.24 24.16 -0.28
CA SER A 470 4.65 24.29 -1.68
C SER A 470 5.44 23.08 -2.15
N VAL A 471 6.38 22.56 -1.35
CA VAL A 471 7.13 21.35 -1.69
C VAL A 471 6.19 20.14 -1.81
N ILE A 472 5.24 19.97 -0.89
CA ILE A 472 4.24 18.88 -0.97
C ILE A 472 3.38 18.99 -2.22
N VAL A 473 2.89 20.20 -2.54
CA VAL A 473 2.06 20.46 -3.72
C VAL A 473 2.84 20.18 -5.00
N ILE A 474 4.07 20.68 -5.12
CA ILE A 474 4.94 20.47 -6.30
C ILE A 474 5.21 18.97 -6.47
N ASP A 475 5.60 18.27 -5.39
CA ASP A 475 5.85 16.83 -5.44
C ASP A 475 4.61 16.04 -5.86
N THR A 476 3.43 16.40 -5.33
CA THR A 476 2.16 15.76 -5.66
C THR A 476 1.81 15.93 -7.14
N VAL A 477 1.96 17.15 -7.68
CA VAL A 477 1.72 17.45 -9.10
C VAL A 477 2.70 16.71 -10.01
N MET A 478 3.95 16.50 -9.56
CA MET A 478 4.96 15.71 -10.27
C MET A 478 4.79 14.18 -10.13
N GLY A 479 3.73 13.70 -9.48
CA GLY A 479 3.47 12.26 -9.33
C GLY A 479 4.20 11.62 -8.14
N ASN A 480 4.46 12.40 -7.09
CA ASN A 480 5.00 12.00 -5.79
C ASN A 480 6.42 11.38 -5.80
N PRO A 481 7.40 11.81 -6.63
CA PRO A 481 8.73 11.21 -6.65
C PRO A 481 9.45 11.24 -5.30
N LEU A 482 9.26 12.31 -4.51
CA LEU A 482 9.86 12.48 -3.18
C LEU A 482 9.04 11.78 -2.10
N MET A 483 7.72 11.94 -2.09
CA MET A 483 6.81 11.31 -1.11
C MET A 483 6.98 9.78 -1.09
N LYS A 484 7.22 9.16 -2.26
CA LYS A 484 7.48 7.72 -2.41
C LYS A 484 8.68 7.23 -1.58
N GLN A 485 9.67 8.11 -1.35
CA GLN A 485 10.94 7.81 -0.70
C GLN A 485 11.14 8.57 0.62
N SER A 486 10.22 9.46 0.99
CA SER A 486 10.32 10.30 2.19
C SER A 486 10.13 9.53 3.50
N VAL A 487 10.77 9.99 4.57
CA VAL A 487 10.68 9.39 5.91
C VAL A 487 9.25 9.38 6.47
N LEU A 488 8.50 10.48 6.28
CA LEU A 488 7.09 10.59 6.69
C LEU A 488 6.12 10.19 5.55
N GLY A 489 6.65 9.68 4.44
CA GLY A 489 5.85 9.16 3.35
C GLY A 489 5.20 7.82 3.70
N TYR A 490 4.38 7.30 2.80
CA TYR A 490 3.72 6.00 2.98
C TYR A 490 4.66 4.82 2.67
N ASP A 491 4.33 3.66 3.24
CA ASP A 491 5.14 2.45 3.14
C ASP A 491 4.58 1.46 2.11
N PHE A 492 5.33 1.23 1.04
CA PHE A 492 4.96 0.31 -0.02
C PHE A 492 5.41 -1.14 0.24
N LEU A 493 6.36 -1.41 1.14
CA LEU A 493 6.78 -2.77 1.51
C LEU A 493 5.75 -3.40 2.47
N VAL A 494 5.16 -2.60 3.36
CA VAL A 494 3.99 -3.05 4.13
C VAL A 494 2.76 -3.23 3.23
N GLY A 495 2.72 -2.50 2.10
CA GLY A 495 1.59 -2.53 1.17
C GLY A 495 0.35 -1.81 1.72
N ALA A 496 0.49 -0.93 2.72
CA ALA A 496 -0.66 -0.19 3.24
C ALA A 496 -1.19 0.84 2.21
N ARG A 497 -0.29 1.48 1.46
CA ARG A 497 -0.60 2.45 0.38
C ARG A 497 0.55 2.49 -0.63
N TYR A 498 0.27 2.65 -1.93
CA TYR A 498 1.30 2.66 -2.99
C TYR A 498 1.51 4.03 -3.67
N TYR A 499 0.51 4.91 -3.61
CA TYR A 499 0.51 6.26 -4.19
C TYR A 499 -0.34 7.21 -3.34
N GLY A 500 -0.22 8.52 -3.60
CA GLY A 500 -0.97 9.55 -2.89
C GLY A 500 -0.16 10.30 -1.84
N ILE A 501 -0.87 11.08 -1.02
CA ILE A 501 -0.30 11.74 0.16
C ILE A 501 -0.43 10.79 1.35
N GLY A 502 0.65 10.64 2.13
CA GLY A 502 0.65 9.84 3.36
C GLY A 502 -0.10 10.56 4.49
N ASN A 503 -0.62 9.82 5.48
CA ASN A 503 -1.42 10.40 6.57
C ASN A 503 -0.61 11.40 7.43
N GLU A 504 0.70 11.19 7.56
CA GLU A 504 1.61 12.13 8.22
C GLU A 504 1.67 13.48 7.45
N TYR A 505 1.83 13.43 6.12
CA TYR A 505 1.90 14.64 5.29
C TYR A 505 0.54 15.29 5.04
N GLU A 506 -0.56 14.54 5.16
CA GLU A 506 -1.92 15.07 5.23
C GLU A 506 -2.10 15.98 6.46
N GLY A 507 -1.64 15.55 7.63
CA GLY A 507 -1.66 16.41 8.81
C GLY A 507 -0.79 17.66 8.64
N VAL A 508 0.42 17.48 8.08
CA VAL A 508 1.34 18.58 7.76
C VAL A 508 0.68 19.61 6.83
N ILE A 509 0.09 19.19 5.71
CA ILE A 509 -0.48 20.13 4.73
C ILE A 509 -1.69 20.86 5.30
N LEU A 510 -2.55 20.19 6.10
CA LEU A 510 -3.69 20.82 6.78
C LEU A 510 -3.22 21.88 7.80
N GLY A 511 -2.31 21.50 8.70
CA GLY A 511 -1.82 22.40 9.76
C GLY A 511 -1.01 23.57 9.20
N ALA A 512 -0.03 23.28 8.33
CA ALA A 512 0.87 24.29 7.77
C ALA A 512 0.14 25.29 6.87
N SER A 513 -0.79 24.83 6.02
CA SER A 513 -1.54 25.74 5.13
C SER A 513 -2.44 26.70 5.90
N ILE A 514 -3.24 26.20 6.86
CA ILE A 514 -4.17 27.02 7.63
C ILE A 514 -3.40 28.03 8.50
N VAL A 515 -2.43 27.56 9.28
CA VAL A 515 -1.72 28.42 10.23
C VAL A 515 -0.76 29.36 9.48
N GLY A 516 -0.09 28.91 8.43
CA GLY A 516 0.79 29.74 7.61
C GLY A 516 0.05 30.92 6.99
N VAL A 517 -1.09 30.65 6.35
CA VAL A 517 -1.97 31.69 5.79
C VAL A 517 -2.52 32.62 6.86
N ALA A 518 -2.93 32.08 8.02
CA ALA A 518 -3.46 32.90 9.11
C ALA A 518 -2.40 33.88 9.66
N ILE A 519 -1.14 33.45 9.77
CA ILE A 519 -0.04 34.35 10.17
C ILE A 519 0.19 35.43 9.10
N LEU A 520 0.21 35.08 7.80
CA LEU A 520 0.36 36.09 6.75
C LEU A 520 -0.80 37.11 6.75
N ALA A 521 -2.03 36.63 6.94
CA ALA A 521 -3.22 37.48 7.00
C ALA A 521 -3.22 38.41 8.22
N GLU A 522 -2.64 37.98 9.34
CA GLU A 522 -2.39 38.82 10.51
C GLU A 522 -1.39 39.93 10.19
N ILE A 523 -0.28 39.61 9.52
CA ILE A 523 0.79 40.57 9.18
C ILE A 523 0.32 41.61 8.15
N TRP A 524 -0.43 41.20 7.12
CA TRP A 524 -0.86 42.06 6.02
C TRP A 524 -2.36 42.38 6.03
N SER A 525 -2.87 42.69 7.21
CA SER A 525 -4.29 42.93 7.50
C SER A 525 -4.98 44.07 6.72
N LYS A 526 -4.26 44.86 5.91
CA LYS A 526 -4.79 46.01 5.15
C LYS A 526 -5.49 45.65 3.82
N GLN A 527 -5.38 44.41 3.31
CA GLN A 527 -5.93 43.98 2.00
C GLN A 527 -6.87 42.75 2.10
N GLN A 528 -7.70 42.68 3.14
CA GLN A 528 -8.50 41.50 3.54
C GLN A 528 -9.37 40.88 2.43
N ARG A 529 -9.99 41.69 1.56
CA ARG A 529 -10.92 41.18 0.52
C ARG A 529 -10.21 40.43 -0.61
N LEU A 530 -9.14 41.01 -1.18
CA LEU A 530 -8.34 40.37 -2.22
C LEU A 530 -7.61 39.13 -1.67
N LEU A 531 -7.01 39.27 -0.49
CA LEU A 531 -6.33 38.18 0.19
C LEU A 531 -7.29 37.02 0.47
N GLY A 532 -8.53 37.31 0.84
CA GLY A 532 -9.54 36.29 1.09
C GLY A 532 -9.94 35.47 -0.14
N TRP A 533 -9.95 36.04 -1.35
CA TRP A 533 -10.17 35.28 -2.57
C TRP A 533 -8.97 34.41 -2.95
N VAL A 534 -7.75 34.95 -2.81
CA VAL A 534 -6.51 34.18 -3.03
C VAL A 534 -6.45 32.97 -2.09
N ILE A 535 -6.79 33.16 -0.81
CA ILE A 535 -6.86 32.07 0.18
C ILE A 535 -7.89 31.02 -0.22
N ALA A 536 -9.08 31.44 -0.68
CA ALA A 536 -10.11 30.50 -1.14
C ALA A 536 -9.61 29.65 -2.31
N VAL A 537 -8.94 30.25 -3.29
CA VAL A 537 -8.37 29.55 -4.45
C VAL A 537 -7.28 28.57 -4.01
N VAL A 538 -6.36 28.98 -3.12
CA VAL A 538 -5.31 28.10 -2.60
C VAL A 538 -5.90 26.91 -1.84
N PHE A 539 -6.86 27.15 -0.95
CA PHE A 539 -7.54 26.10 -0.20
C PHE A 539 -8.34 25.15 -1.10
N ALA A 540 -9.04 25.67 -2.12
CA ALA A 540 -9.72 24.85 -3.11
C ALA A 540 -8.73 24.00 -3.90
N GLY A 541 -7.59 24.57 -4.32
CA GLY A 541 -6.51 23.86 -5.00
C GLY A 541 -5.94 22.71 -4.16
N ILE A 542 -5.61 22.96 -2.89
CA ILE A 542 -5.11 21.92 -1.97
C ILE A 542 -6.15 20.83 -1.75
N THR A 543 -7.43 21.20 -1.57
CA THR A 543 -8.53 20.23 -1.40
C THR A 543 -8.68 19.33 -2.62
N TYR A 544 -8.61 19.91 -3.82
CA TYR A 544 -8.64 19.16 -5.07
C TYR A 544 -7.44 18.20 -5.19
N LEU A 545 -6.23 18.67 -4.86
CA LEU A 545 -5.02 17.83 -4.88
C LEU A 545 -5.14 16.62 -3.93
N LEU A 546 -5.68 16.82 -2.73
CA LEU A 546 -5.95 15.74 -1.77
C LEU A 546 -6.97 14.73 -2.34
N ALA A 547 -8.07 15.20 -2.92
CA ALA A 547 -9.15 14.33 -3.41
C ALA A 547 -8.83 13.60 -4.72
N ALA A 548 -8.02 14.19 -5.61
CA ALA A 548 -7.87 13.71 -6.98
C ALA A 548 -7.26 12.28 -7.06
N PRO A 549 -7.92 11.31 -7.74
CA PRO A 549 -7.47 9.90 -7.82
C PRO A 549 -6.08 9.68 -8.44
N GLY A 550 -5.64 10.60 -9.29
CA GLY A 550 -4.31 10.58 -9.92
C GLY A 550 -3.19 11.20 -9.09
N LEU A 551 -3.56 11.96 -8.03
CA LEU A 551 -2.65 12.82 -7.27
C LEU A 551 -2.59 12.37 -5.81
N GLY A 552 -3.28 13.07 -4.89
CA GLY A 552 -3.25 12.81 -3.46
C GLY A 552 -4.03 11.58 -3.02
N SER A 553 -5.14 11.24 -3.70
CA SER A 553 -5.98 10.07 -3.41
C SER A 553 -6.34 9.87 -1.92
N ASP A 554 -6.53 10.97 -1.19
CA ASP A 554 -6.85 10.99 0.23
C ASP A 554 -8.19 11.72 0.49
N VAL A 555 -9.23 10.91 0.58
CA VAL A 555 -10.60 11.37 0.83
C VAL A 555 -10.77 11.89 2.24
N GLY A 556 -10.14 11.22 3.21
CA GLY A 556 -10.22 11.63 4.62
C GLY A 556 -9.64 13.01 4.80
N GLY A 557 -8.47 13.24 4.18
CA GLY A 557 -7.80 14.54 4.14
C GLY A 557 -8.60 15.58 3.40
N ALA A 558 -9.21 15.25 2.26
CA ALA A 558 -10.05 16.17 1.52
C ALA A 558 -11.28 16.62 2.34
N ILE A 559 -11.93 15.71 3.06
CA ILE A 559 -13.08 16.05 3.93
C ILE A 559 -12.64 16.96 5.08
N ALA A 560 -11.53 16.64 5.73
CA ALA A 560 -10.96 17.47 6.79
C ALA A 560 -10.54 18.86 6.27
N ALA A 561 -9.97 18.92 5.06
CA ALA A 561 -9.61 20.15 4.36
C ALA A 561 -10.84 21.01 4.10
N VAL A 562 -11.91 20.45 3.51
CA VAL A 562 -13.16 21.20 3.24
C VAL A 562 -13.68 21.86 4.52
N GLY A 563 -13.79 21.09 5.61
CA GLY A 563 -14.29 21.62 6.88
C GLY A 563 -13.37 22.70 7.48
N GLY A 564 -12.07 22.40 7.62
CA GLY A 564 -11.11 23.31 8.23
C GLY A 564 -10.82 24.57 7.41
N PHE A 565 -10.74 24.43 6.08
CA PHE A 565 -10.46 25.53 5.16
C PHE A 565 -11.65 26.47 5.01
N ILE A 566 -12.88 25.94 4.86
CA ILE A 566 -14.07 26.79 4.80
C ILE A 566 -14.27 27.51 6.14
N TRP A 567 -14.09 26.80 7.25
CA TRP A 567 -14.15 27.39 8.59
C TRP A 567 -13.16 28.55 8.73
N THR A 568 -11.90 28.32 8.37
CA THR A 568 -10.84 29.34 8.40
C THR A 568 -11.21 30.52 7.52
N TRP A 569 -11.57 30.27 6.27
CA TRP A 569 -11.90 31.31 5.29
C TRP A 569 -13.07 32.20 5.76
N LEU A 570 -14.16 31.61 6.28
CA LEU A 570 -15.31 32.37 6.79
C LEU A 570 -14.92 33.31 7.94
N LEU A 571 -14.09 32.83 8.88
CA LEU A 571 -13.65 33.64 10.00
C LEU A 571 -12.68 34.74 9.56
N LEU A 572 -11.79 34.47 8.60
CA LEU A 572 -10.90 35.50 8.04
C LEU A 572 -11.71 36.62 7.37
N GLN A 573 -12.85 36.31 6.75
CA GLN A 573 -13.79 37.30 6.20
C GLN A 573 -14.60 38.07 7.28
N GLY A 574 -14.37 37.80 8.57
CA GLY A 574 -15.09 38.42 9.67
C GLY A 574 -16.54 37.95 9.83
N LYS A 575 -16.94 36.86 9.16
CA LYS A 575 -18.29 36.29 9.30
C LYS A 575 -18.40 35.54 10.62
N GLN A 576 -19.52 35.74 11.32
CA GLN A 576 -19.86 34.94 12.50
C GLN A 576 -20.42 33.59 12.05
N ILE A 577 -19.88 32.50 12.61
CA ILE A 577 -20.33 31.15 12.32
C ILE A 577 -21.64 30.88 13.05
N ARG A 578 -22.72 30.70 12.30
CA ARG A 578 -24.02 30.28 12.82
C ARG A 578 -24.26 28.80 12.56
N TRP A 579 -25.08 28.14 13.37
CA TRP A 579 -25.46 26.73 13.17
C TRP A 579 -25.95 26.41 11.75
N ARG A 580 -26.66 27.35 11.10
CA ARG A 580 -27.10 27.21 9.70
C ARG A 580 -25.94 27.08 8.71
N GLN A 581 -24.83 27.77 8.95
CA GLN A 581 -23.63 27.69 8.10
C GLN A 581 -22.87 26.39 8.34
N ILE A 582 -22.78 25.94 9.59
CA ILE A 582 -22.20 24.62 9.92
C ILE A 582 -22.98 23.52 9.21
N PHE A 583 -24.32 23.55 9.32
CA PHE A 583 -25.19 22.61 8.63
C PHE A 583 -25.06 22.72 7.10
N GLY A 584 -24.99 23.94 6.55
CA GLY A 584 -24.80 24.17 5.12
C GLY A 584 -23.46 23.62 4.60
N ILE A 585 -22.37 23.81 5.34
CA ILE A 585 -21.04 23.26 4.99
C ILE A 585 -21.07 21.74 5.06
N GLY A 586 -21.64 21.17 6.13
CA GLY A 586 -21.78 19.73 6.29
C GLY A 586 -22.59 19.13 5.15
N LEU A 587 -23.74 19.72 4.83
CA LEU A 587 -24.61 19.27 3.74
C LEU A 587 -23.92 19.40 2.37
N ALA A 588 -23.24 20.52 2.09
CA ALA A 588 -22.49 20.70 0.86
C ALA A 588 -21.35 19.68 0.73
N THR A 589 -20.63 19.40 1.82
CA THR A 589 -19.58 18.37 1.85
C THR A 589 -20.14 16.98 1.57
N ILE A 590 -21.24 16.61 2.23
CA ILE A 590 -21.92 15.33 2.00
C ILE A 590 -22.40 15.22 0.55
N LEU A 591 -23.04 16.26 0.01
CA LEU A 591 -23.50 16.30 -1.37
C LEU A 591 -22.34 16.13 -2.36
N LEU A 592 -21.23 16.84 -2.16
CA LEU A 592 -20.04 16.71 -3.00
C LEU A 592 -19.44 15.29 -2.94
N LEU A 593 -19.38 14.69 -1.75
CA LEU A 593 -18.90 13.30 -1.60
C LEU A 593 -19.82 12.32 -2.32
N VAL A 594 -21.14 12.43 -2.13
CA VAL A 594 -22.11 11.54 -2.80
C VAL A 594 -22.01 11.68 -4.32
N LEU A 595 -21.93 12.90 -4.85
CA LEU A 595 -21.73 13.14 -6.28
C LEU A 595 -20.42 12.55 -6.78
N PHE A 596 -19.33 12.69 -6.02
CA PHE A 596 -18.04 12.11 -6.38
C PHE A 596 -18.06 10.58 -6.36
N PHE A 597 -18.67 9.97 -5.34
CA PHE A 597 -18.79 8.52 -5.21
C PHE A 597 -19.65 7.95 -6.33
N TYR A 598 -20.75 8.63 -6.66
CA TYR A 598 -21.60 8.28 -7.78
C TYR A 598 -20.86 8.41 -9.12
N TRP A 599 -20.13 9.50 -9.34
CA TRP A 599 -19.33 9.69 -10.54
C TRP A 599 -18.23 8.62 -10.68
N ASP A 600 -17.53 8.29 -9.60
CA ASP A 600 -16.49 7.27 -9.61
C ASP A 600 -17.08 5.86 -9.82
N TRP A 601 -18.28 5.59 -9.31
CA TRP A 601 -19.00 4.33 -9.55
C TRP A 601 -19.37 4.11 -11.02
N GLN A 602 -19.67 5.17 -11.77
CA GLN A 602 -19.98 5.09 -13.21
C GLN A 602 -18.76 4.82 -14.09
N ARG A 603 -17.54 4.83 -13.54
CA ARG A 603 -16.32 4.56 -14.30
C ARG A 603 -16.14 3.05 -14.53
N PRO A 604 -15.42 2.63 -15.59
CA PRO A 604 -15.07 1.24 -15.78
C PRO A 604 -14.40 0.64 -14.54
N PRO A 605 -14.67 -0.63 -14.16
CA PRO A 605 -14.16 -1.25 -12.92
C PRO A 605 -12.63 -1.16 -12.73
N GLU A 606 -11.90 -1.09 -13.83
CA GLU A 606 -10.44 -0.90 -13.87
C GLU A 606 -9.98 0.47 -13.35
N LEU A 607 -10.82 1.49 -13.51
CA LEU A 607 -10.54 2.88 -13.17
C LEU A 607 -11.27 3.37 -11.91
N GLN A 608 -12.22 2.57 -11.39
CA GLN A 608 -12.91 2.86 -10.14
C GLN A 608 -11.94 2.87 -8.96
N THR A 609 -12.07 3.86 -8.10
CA THR A 609 -11.33 3.90 -6.83
C THR A 609 -12.07 3.08 -5.76
N HIS A 610 -11.51 3.04 -4.55
CA HIS A 610 -12.20 2.50 -3.37
C HIS A 610 -13.57 3.16 -3.12
N MET A 611 -13.81 4.36 -3.63
CA MET A 611 -15.07 5.10 -3.47
C MET A 611 -16.19 4.54 -4.36
N GLY A 612 -15.94 4.33 -5.66
CA GLY A 612 -16.90 3.69 -6.56
C GLY A 612 -17.31 2.30 -6.06
N ARG A 613 -16.35 1.53 -5.53
CA ARG A 613 -16.62 0.21 -4.92
C ARG A 613 -17.40 0.30 -3.61
N THR A 614 -17.12 1.31 -2.77
CA THR A 614 -17.91 1.56 -1.56
C THR A 614 -19.35 1.90 -1.93
N MET A 615 -19.56 2.71 -2.96
CA MET A 615 -20.90 3.01 -3.47
C MET A 615 -21.62 1.74 -3.92
N ALA A 616 -20.95 0.85 -4.67
CA ALA A 616 -21.51 -0.45 -5.05
C ALA A 616 -21.92 -1.30 -3.83
N LEU A 617 -21.08 -1.37 -2.80
CA LEU A 617 -21.41 -2.07 -1.55
C LEU A 617 -22.61 -1.47 -0.81
N VAL A 618 -22.75 -0.14 -0.82
CA VAL A 618 -23.89 0.54 -0.17
C VAL A 618 -25.18 0.32 -0.95
N VAL A 619 -25.10 0.25 -2.29
CA VAL A 619 -26.25 -0.09 -3.14
C VAL A 619 -26.71 -1.54 -2.87
N ASP A 620 -25.77 -2.47 -2.70
CA ASP A 620 -26.06 -3.89 -2.50
C ASP A 620 -26.48 -4.25 -1.05
N GLN A 621 -25.74 -3.74 -0.06
CA GLN A 621 -25.91 -4.11 1.36
C GLN A 621 -26.60 -3.02 2.21
N GLY A 622 -26.94 -1.88 1.61
CA GLY A 622 -27.61 -0.77 2.27
C GLY A 622 -26.75 -0.08 3.34
N TRP A 623 -27.42 0.52 4.33
CA TRP A 623 -26.80 1.31 5.40
C TRP A 623 -25.85 0.53 6.30
N LYS A 624 -25.98 -0.80 6.36
CA LYS A 624 -25.11 -1.66 7.18
C LYS A 624 -23.65 -1.56 6.77
N ALA A 625 -23.36 -1.54 5.47
CA ALA A 625 -22.00 -1.40 4.95
C ALA A 625 -21.32 -0.10 5.41
N LEU A 626 -22.05 1.02 5.45
CA LEU A 626 -21.53 2.29 5.96
C LEU A 626 -21.21 2.23 7.45
N PHE A 627 -22.08 1.60 8.24
CA PHE A 627 -21.88 1.43 9.67
C PHE A 627 -20.64 0.56 9.97
N ASP A 628 -20.48 -0.56 9.26
CA ASP A 628 -19.34 -1.45 9.41
C ASP A 628 -18.01 -0.76 9.04
N ILE A 629 -18.00 0.04 7.97
CA ILE A 629 -16.84 0.87 7.58
C ILE A 629 -16.50 1.89 8.67
N PHE A 630 -17.52 2.58 9.21
CA PHE A 630 -17.33 3.58 10.27
C PHE A 630 -16.82 2.95 11.57
N GLN A 631 -17.40 1.82 11.99
CA GLN A 631 -16.97 1.08 13.18
C GLN A 631 -15.51 0.63 13.07
N ARG A 632 -15.10 0.11 11.90
CA ARG A 632 -13.72 -0.29 11.63
C ARG A 632 -12.74 0.90 11.75
N LYS A 633 -13.11 2.05 11.17
CA LYS A 633 -12.32 3.29 11.25
C LYS A 633 -12.12 3.76 12.68
N LEU A 634 -13.18 3.74 13.49
CA LEU A 634 -13.11 4.05 14.91
C LEU A 634 -12.26 3.05 15.69
N ALA A 635 -12.43 1.75 15.43
CA ALA A 635 -11.65 0.69 16.08
C ALA A 635 -10.14 0.84 15.82
N MET A 636 -9.76 1.22 14.60
CA MET A 636 -8.35 1.49 14.26
C MET A 636 -7.79 2.71 15.01
N ASN A 637 -8.52 3.83 15.05
CA ASN A 637 -8.08 4.99 15.85
C ASN A 637 -7.99 4.65 17.34
N TYR A 638 -8.97 3.92 17.88
CA TYR A 638 -8.94 3.45 19.26
C TYR A 638 -7.72 2.55 19.54
N LYS A 639 -7.44 1.59 18.66
CA LYS A 639 -6.26 0.71 18.76
C LYS A 639 -4.95 1.51 18.74
N LEU A 640 -4.85 2.55 17.91
CA LEU A 640 -3.65 3.40 17.84
C LEU A 640 -3.47 4.26 19.10
N ILE A 641 -4.57 4.71 19.71
CA ILE A 641 -4.58 5.45 20.99
C ILE A 641 -4.18 4.52 22.14
N VAL A 642 -4.87 3.38 22.29
CA VAL A 642 -4.66 2.42 23.39
C VAL A 642 -3.33 1.69 23.26
N GLY A 643 -2.87 1.42 22.04
CA GLY A 643 -1.53 0.88 21.78
C GLY A 643 -0.39 1.85 22.09
N VAL A 644 -0.71 3.09 22.52
CA VAL A 644 0.23 4.17 22.86
C VAL A 644 1.32 4.33 21.81
N THR A 645 0.91 4.43 20.54
CA THR A 645 1.81 4.68 19.42
C THR A 645 2.55 6.01 19.59
N VAL A 646 3.71 6.18 18.97
CA VAL A 646 4.52 7.40 19.14
C VAL A 646 3.73 8.65 18.75
N TRP A 647 2.98 8.60 17.65
CA TRP A 647 2.10 9.69 17.22
C TRP A 647 0.93 9.96 18.17
N ALA A 648 0.34 8.92 18.79
CA ALA A 648 -0.68 9.12 19.82
C ALA A 648 -0.11 9.88 21.03
N ARG A 649 1.13 9.59 21.45
CA ARG A 649 1.81 10.34 22.53
C ARG A 649 2.05 11.80 22.14
N VAL A 650 2.48 12.06 20.90
CA VAL A 650 2.68 13.42 20.38
C VAL A 650 1.36 14.18 20.36
N PHE A 651 0.29 13.59 19.82
CA PHE A 651 -1.03 14.22 19.79
C PHE A 651 -1.53 14.57 21.20
N LEU A 652 -1.55 13.60 22.12
CA LEU A 652 -2.01 13.80 23.50
C LEU A 652 -1.12 14.81 24.24
N GLY A 653 0.19 14.77 24.04
CA GLY A 653 1.14 15.72 24.61
C GLY A 653 0.93 17.13 24.09
N ALA A 654 0.78 17.31 22.77
CA ALA A 654 0.48 18.62 22.17
C ALA A 654 -0.88 19.15 22.63
N LEU A 655 -1.90 18.29 22.71
CA LEU A 655 -3.23 18.65 23.22
C LEU A 655 -3.16 19.07 24.68
N LEU A 656 -2.42 18.35 25.52
CA LEU A 656 -2.18 18.69 26.92
C LEU A 656 -1.48 20.05 27.04
N VAL A 657 -0.40 20.26 26.27
CA VAL A 657 0.34 21.53 26.26
C VAL A 657 -0.59 22.67 25.86
N LEU A 658 -1.33 22.55 24.74
CA LEU A 658 -2.27 23.58 24.32
C LEU A 658 -3.33 23.85 25.39
N THR A 659 -3.95 22.80 25.93
CA THR A 659 -4.98 22.91 26.98
C THR A 659 -4.43 23.67 28.18
N ILE A 660 -3.26 23.29 28.68
CA ILE A 660 -2.61 23.97 29.80
C ILE A 660 -2.37 25.44 29.48
N LEU A 661 -1.85 25.77 28.28
CA LEU A 661 -1.59 27.15 27.86
C LEU A 661 -2.85 28.04 27.82
N PHE A 662 -4.02 27.45 27.52
CA PHE A 662 -5.30 28.17 27.55
C PHE A 662 -5.75 28.51 28.97
N TYR A 663 -5.41 27.69 29.97
CA TYR A 663 -5.75 27.94 31.38
C TYR A 663 -4.66 28.69 32.15
N ARG A 664 -3.37 28.44 31.86
CA ARG A 664 -2.21 29.01 32.52
C ARG A 664 -1.07 29.28 31.51
N PRO A 665 -0.39 30.44 31.57
CA PRO A 665 -0.45 31.46 32.63
C PRO A 665 -1.65 32.41 32.46
N VAL A 666 -2.27 32.78 33.59
CA VAL A 666 -3.51 33.57 33.59
C VAL A 666 -3.31 34.90 32.86
N GLY A 667 -4.22 35.19 31.92
CA GLY A 667 -4.24 36.44 31.17
C GLY A 667 -3.20 36.58 30.05
N VAL A 668 -2.25 35.64 29.88
CA VAL A 668 -1.33 35.64 28.73
C VAL A 668 -2.09 35.32 27.44
N MET A 669 -2.82 34.21 27.41
CA MET A 669 -3.57 33.78 26.23
C MET A 669 -4.61 34.81 25.79
N LYS A 670 -5.27 35.47 26.75
CA LYS A 670 -6.23 36.56 26.48
C LYS A 670 -5.57 37.73 25.74
N ARG A 671 -4.36 38.13 26.15
CA ARG A 671 -3.60 39.19 25.49
C ARG A 671 -3.15 38.79 24.09
N ILE A 672 -2.56 37.60 23.93
CA ILE A 672 -2.15 37.12 22.62
C ILE A 672 -3.36 37.08 21.66
N ARG A 673 -4.53 36.66 22.14
CA ARG A 673 -5.78 36.69 21.36
C ARG A 673 -6.23 38.10 20.96
N GLN A 674 -5.97 39.11 21.79
CA GLN A 674 -6.26 40.50 21.48
C GLN A 674 -5.25 41.10 20.49
N THR A 675 -3.97 40.73 20.62
CA THR A 675 -2.89 41.21 19.75
C THR A 675 -2.91 40.54 18.38
N TYR A 676 -3.25 39.25 18.30
CA TYR A 676 -3.25 38.45 17.07
C TYR A 676 -4.62 37.78 16.80
N PRO A 677 -5.70 38.56 16.61
CA PRO A 677 -7.05 38.02 16.48
C PRO A 677 -7.28 37.19 15.21
N VAL A 678 -6.57 37.48 14.11
CA VAL A 678 -6.67 36.76 12.84
C VAL A 678 -5.99 35.39 12.94
N LEU A 679 -4.85 35.30 13.62
CA LEU A 679 -4.18 34.05 13.92
C LEU A 679 -5.07 33.09 14.72
N PHE A 680 -5.78 33.59 15.74
CA PHE A 680 -6.69 32.75 16.54
C PHE A 680 -7.86 32.20 15.74
N ARG A 681 -8.35 32.96 14.74
CA ARG A 681 -9.36 32.46 13.79
C ARG A 681 -8.79 31.30 12.97
N GLY A 682 -7.56 31.43 12.49
CA GLY A 682 -6.82 30.34 11.82
C GLY A 682 -6.62 29.12 12.71
N LEU A 683 -6.12 29.30 13.94
CA LEU A 683 -5.95 28.22 14.90
C LEU A 683 -7.25 27.47 15.19
N SER A 684 -8.39 28.17 15.24
CA SER A 684 -9.69 27.53 15.41
C SER A 684 -10.07 26.65 14.20
N GLY A 685 -9.81 27.11 12.97
CA GLY A 685 -10.06 26.30 11.77
C GLY A 685 -9.09 25.13 11.63
N ALA A 686 -7.83 25.31 12.05
CA ALA A 686 -6.86 24.22 12.12
C ALA A 686 -7.29 23.15 13.14
N MET A 687 -7.84 23.56 14.30
CA MET A 687 -8.41 22.62 15.27
C MET A 687 -9.62 21.86 14.70
N VAL A 688 -10.48 22.53 13.93
CA VAL A 688 -11.58 21.85 13.20
C VAL A 688 -11.04 20.82 12.21
N ALA A 689 -9.99 21.16 11.43
CA ALA A 689 -9.34 20.20 10.55
C ALA A 689 -8.78 18.99 11.31
N VAL A 690 -8.10 19.22 12.44
CA VAL A 690 -7.55 18.19 13.34
C VAL A 690 -8.65 17.25 13.86
N LEU A 691 -9.78 17.80 14.29
CA LEU A 691 -10.90 16.98 14.78
C LEU A 691 -11.55 16.18 13.65
N LEU A 692 -11.74 16.78 12.48
CA LEU A 692 -12.33 16.10 11.33
C LEU A 692 -11.43 14.98 10.82
N VAL A 693 -10.12 15.21 10.70
CA VAL A 693 -9.20 14.17 10.24
C VAL A 693 -9.12 12.99 11.21
N LEU A 694 -9.18 13.27 12.52
CA LEU A 694 -9.22 12.25 13.57
C LEU A 694 -10.44 11.31 13.43
N ILE A 695 -11.57 11.84 12.98
CA ILE A 695 -12.83 11.09 12.84
C ILE A 695 -12.89 10.34 11.51
N VAL A 696 -12.47 10.98 10.42
CA VAL A 696 -12.77 10.50 9.06
C VAL A 696 -11.71 9.52 8.53
N ASN A 697 -10.46 9.63 8.99
CA ASN A 697 -9.35 8.85 8.46
C ASN A 697 -9.03 7.57 9.27
N ASP A 698 -8.58 6.51 8.60
CA ASP A 698 -8.24 5.20 9.20
C ASP A 698 -7.09 5.29 10.22
N SER A 699 -6.19 6.28 10.07
CA SER A 699 -5.15 6.62 11.06
C SER A 699 -5.15 8.11 11.38
N GLY A 700 -6.35 8.66 11.62
CA GLY A 700 -6.58 10.07 11.88
C GLY A 700 -5.75 10.63 13.04
N ILE A 701 -5.41 9.82 14.05
CA ILE A 701 -4.51 10.22 15.15
C ILE A 701 -3.12 10.66 14.65
N VAL A 702 -2.60 10.05 13.59
CA VAL A 702 -1.28 10.36 13.02
C VAL A 702 -1.30 11.70 12.30
N ALA A 703 -2.32 11.93 11.46
CA ALA A 703 -2.56 13.20 10.79
C ALA A 703 -2.84 14.33 11.80
N ALA A 704 -3.64 14.05 12.83
CA ALA A 704 -3.93 14.99 13.91
C ALA A 704 -2.65 15.38 14.68
N ALA A 705 -1.78 14.41 15.00
CA ALA A 705 -0.51 14.66 15.70
C ALA A 705 0.41 15.59 14.91
N THR A 706 0.59 15.30 13.61
CA THR A 706 1.48 16.06 12.73
C THR A 706 0.93 17.45 12.42
N ALA A 707 -0.39 17.61 12.28
CA ALA A 707 -1.02 18.92 12.17
C ALA A 707 -0.77 19.78 13.43
N MET A 708 -0.89 19.19 14.61
CA MET A 708 -0.73 19.88 15.90
C MET A 708 0.65 20.55 16.08
N ILE A 709 1.70 20.05 15.44
CA ILE A 709 3.06 20.65 15.44
C ILE A 709 3.00 22.09 14.93
N TYR A 710 2.21 22.34 13.88
CA TYR A 710 2.04 23.65 13.26
C TYR A 710 1.16 24.59 14.08
N LEU A 711 0.27 24.06 14.92
CA LEU A 711 -0.57 24.85 15.84
C LEU A 711 0.21 25.22 17.11
N SER A 712 0.88 24.25 17.72
CA SER A 712 1.54 24.39 19.03
C SER A 712 2.79 25.26 18.95
N SER A 713 3.61 25.10 17.92
CA SER A 713 4.90 25.79 17.78
C SER A 713 4.80 27.33 17.79
N PRO A 714 4.00 27.98 16.91
CA PRO A 714 3.88 29.43 16.93
C PRO A 714 3.17 29.94 18.19
N LEU A 715 2.20 29.20 18.73
CA LEU A 715 1.49 29.60 19.95
C LEU A 715 2.40 29.59 21.18
N LEU A 716 3.19 28.53 21.35
CA LEU A 716 4.20 28.45 22.41
C LEU A 716 5.22 29.58 22.28
N TYR A 717 5.69 29.85 21.06
CA TYR A 717 6.63 30.95 20.82
C TYR A 717 6.04 32.30 21.25
N LEU A 718 4.77 32.58 20.95
CA LEU A 718 4.08 33.80 21.39
C LEU A 718 3.95 33.89 22.91
N VAL A 719 3.58 32.78 23.58
CA VAL A 719 3.50 32.73 25.05
C VAL A 719 4.85 33.04 25.70
N LEU A 720 5.93 32.44 25.18
CA LEU A 720 7.27 32.68 25.67
C LEU A 720 7.71 34.13 25.47
N ASN A 721 7.37 34.72 24.33
CA ASN A 721 7.71 36.11 24.03
C ASN A 721 6.95 37.10 24.93
N GLU A 722 5.65 36.88 25.13
CA GLU A 722 4.81 37.69 26.02
C GLU A 722 5.28 37.62 27.48
N LEU A 723 5.68 36.44 27.97
CA LEU A 723 6.21 36.29 29.33
C LEU A 723 7.58 36.94 29.53
N ASN A 724 8.45 36.92 28.51
CA ASN A 724 9.75 37.57 28.59
C ASN A 724 9.63 39.10 28.63
N GLY A 725 8.65 39.67 27.90
CA GLY A 725 8.34 41.10 27.96
C GLY A 725 7.96 41.58 29.36
N ARG A 726 7.37 40.72 30.21
CA ARG A 726 7.03 41.05 31.60
C ARG A 726 8.21 41.08 32.58
N ARG A 727 9.39 40.56 32.21
CA ARG A 727 10.59 40.61 33.06
C ARG A 727 11.46 41.84 32.81
N GLY A 728 11.22 42.55 31.70
CA GLY A 728 11.95 43.77 31.33
C GLY A 728 11.21 45.07 31.67
N LEU A 729 10.03 44.96 32.27
CA LEU A 729 9.29 46.01 32.99
C LEU A 729 9.46 45.74 34.48
#